data_AF-A0A412XC48-F1
#
_entry.id   AF-A0A412XC48-F1
#
_cell.length_a   1.000
_cell.length_b   1.000
_cell.length_c   1.000
_cell.angle_alpha   90.00
_cell.angle_beta   90.00
_cell.angle_gamma   90.00
#
_symmetry.space_group_name_H-M   'P 1'
#
loop_
_entity.id
_entity.type
_entity.pdbx_description
1 polymer ?
#
loop_
_entity_poly.entity_id
_entity_poly.type
_entity_poly.pdbx_seq_one_letter_code
_entity_poly.pdbx_strand_id
1 'polypeptide(L)'
;MRKTRPVNALKKLGIGLAFGAATIMSMPTSALACTQMYMGKNLTADGNAYYGRAEDFGPRYLKHFGIEPSHAPGYTYGSDESNFSYRSTKTTYRYSYVRDHPSQWHGRYDAYSEAGINEKGVSCSATLTTNMNDKAAKADPLTDTGIGEYSYGSVILGESAKAREGVELLGKIIDEQGANGNDQIIIADSNETWLFAALSGHQWIAMKLADDVASLNPNIGGLNYDVNLDDAENCLHSEGIQTMPEKNGFAEYTDGKFDVAKTYGKSVADSGVHQWTRYVQGRDYFMAPLTKGADYDIVTVKPEKGPDQIGAMVSEIQPLFFKPGKSDWNTFEMIRAFGNRGENVPGLNANTDGVYAIGTERSTETNLFQIRQGMDPEIATIQWEMLSRAAYSVAIPLYSALLTEVSPYFSNQDVSYDHCEETDIVNNEEPENSINYVLMDISSLCYEHREQLGTGVRAYLDALQNELIEQNLEVDAAMQAETTTEGRTALANKAGKAATENTYVKCKALLQEMRAYLKAEDFSTPFTPSDLNTETNGLKVSITYAKDTLATDPVTPDQPGTPEQPGTPEQPAKPEQPAKPEQPTTKPEKPGKSDTTTTVTTNKTNTKGGLPTTGDRFDGRMVAAFAIAGVAVISAGGYFLYRRNKE
;
A
#
# COMPACT_ATOMS: atom_id res chain seq x y z
N MET A 1 41.10 46.65 44.95
CA MET A 1 42.28 46.25 45.74
C MET A 1 42.01 44.91 46.40
N ARG A 2 42.99 44.00 46.32
CA ARG A 2 43.25 42.80 47.17
C ARG A 2 42.08 41.79 47.35
N LYS A 3 42.13 40.61 46.72
CA LYS A 3 43.05 39.44 46.87
C LYS A 3 42.38 38.32 47.70
N THR A 4 42.30 37.13 47.05
CA THR A 4 42.60 35.77 47.57
C THR A 4 41.70 35.18 48.67
N ARG A 5 41.39 33.88 48.77
CA ARG A 5 41.65 32.63 48.01
C ARG A 5 40.74 31.53 48.64
N PRO A 6 40.70 30.29 48.10
CA PRO A 6 39.58 29.33 48.20
C PRO A 6 39.84 28.23 49.25
N VAL A 7 39.01 27.16 49.23
CA VAL A 7 39.38 25.72 49.22
C VAL A 7 38.29 24.85 49.91
N ASN A 8 37.66 23.92 49.16
CA ASN A 8 37.53 22.46 49.42
C ASN A 8 36.20 21.80 48.93
N ALA A 9 36.31 21.08 47.81
CA ALA A 9 36.18 19.63 47.65
C ALA A 9 34.95 18.83 48.19
N LEU A 10 34.36 18.09 47.22
CA LEU A 10 33.70 16.78 47.28
C LEU A 10 32.27 16.63 47.86
N LYS A 11 31.30 16.34 46.98
CA LYS A 11 30.59 15.04 46.85
C LYS A 11 29.46 15.09 45.81
N LYS A 12 29.47 14.11 44.88
CA LYS A 12 28.31 13.46 44.20
C LYS A 12 27.41 14.37 43.31
N LEU A 13 26.77 13.94 42.22
CA LEU A 13 26.71 12.75 41.39
C LEU A 13 25.67 13.12 40.29
N GLY A 14 25.98 12.89 39.01
CA GLY A 14 24.99 12.62 37.97
C GLY A 14 24.12 13.79 37.45
N ILE A 15 23.70 13.60 36.19
CA ILE A 15 22.73 14.38 35.41
C ILE A 15 23.32 15.60 34.70
N GLY A 16 23.42 15.48 33.37
CA GLY A 16 23.60 16.65 32.49
C GLY A 16 24.26 16.36 31.15
N LEU A 17 23.82 15.34 30.40
CA LEU A 17 24.19 15.17 28.98
C LEU A 17 23.05 14.43 28.25
N ALA A 18 22.06 15.19 27.78
CA ALA A 18 21.15 14.84 26.69
C ALA A 18 20.24 16.05 26.37
N PHE A 19 20.78 17.00 25.61
CA PHE A 19 20.03 17.91 24.76
C PHE A 19 20.90 17.99 23.50
N GLY A 20 20.49 17.50 22.34
CA GLY A 20 19.19 17.65 21.72
C GLY A 20 19.50 18.31 20.38
N ALA A 21 19.74 17.49 19.36
CA ALA A 21 19.91 17.93 17.98
C ALA A 21 19.17 16.92 17.09
N ALA A 22 17.84 16.92 17.20
CA ALA A 22 16.99 16.44 16.11
C ALA A 22 17.05 17.51 15.04
N THR A 23 17.93 17.29 14.06
CA THR A 23 17.94 18.08 12.83
C THR A 23 16.70 17.63 12.08
N ILE A 24 15.64 18.44 12.08
CA ILE A 24 14.50 18.26 11.19
C ILE A 24 15.07 18.41 9.78
N MET A 25 15.41 17.28 9.14
CA MET A 25 15.62 17.26 7.71
C MET A 25 14.25 17.53 7.13
N SER A 26 14.02 18.75 6.68
CA SER A 26 12.87 19.09 5.84
C SER A 26 12.98 18.21 4.59
N MET A 27 12.32 17.06 4.61
CA MET A 27 12.12 16.27 3.40
C MET A 27 11.42 17.18 2.38
N PRO A 28 11.83 17.17 1.11
CA PRO A 28 11.14 17.95 0.10
C PRO A 28 9.68 17.51 0.11
N THR A 29 8.77 18.47 0.26
CA THR A 29 7.34 18.27 0.09
C THR A 29 7.08 17.96 -1.39
N SER A 30 7.33 16.71 -1.81
CA SER A 30 6.75 16.16 -3.01
C SER A 30 5.24 16.30 -2.86
N ALA A 31 4.57 16.84 -3.87
CA ALA A 31 3.13 17.03 -3.85
C ALA A 31 2.45 15.65 -3.76
N LEU A 32 2.07 15.25 -2.55
CA LEU A 32 1.18 14.12 -2.28
C LEU A 32 -0.19 14.46 -2.87
N ALA A 33 -0.66 13.65 -3.82
CA ALA A 33 -1.85 13.92 -4.60
C ALA A 33 -2.75 12.68 -4.77
N CYS A 34 -2.78 11.78 -3.78
CA CYS A 34 -3.58 10.56 -3.85
C CYS A 34 -5.08 10.83 -4.11
N THR A 35 -5.79 9.89 -4.72
CA THR A 35 -7.26 10.00 -4.90
C THR A 35 -7.93 8.76 -4.33
N GLN A 36 -8.81 8.94 -3.34
CA GLN A 36 -9.59 7.87 -2.71
C GLN A 36 -11.01 7.85 -3.26
N MET A 37 -11.55 6.67 -3.53
CA MET A 37 -12.91 6.49 -4.03
C MET A 37 -13.68 5.44 -3.21
N TYR A 38 -14.99 5.63 -3.12
CA TYR A 38 -15.93 4.64 -2.58
C TYR A 38 -17.21 4.62 -3.43
N MET A 39 -17.78 3.43 -3.61
CA MET A 39 -19.08 3.20 -4.22
C MET A 39 -19.85 2.21 -3.37
N GLY A 40 -20.99 2.64 -2.84
CA GLY A 40 -21.88 1.80 -2.04
C GLY A 40 -22.53 0.69 -2.86
N LYS A 41 -22.84 -0.43 -2.20
CA LYS A 41 -23.33 -1.66 -2.84
C LYS A 41 -24.68 -1.54 -3.55
N ASN A 42 -25.50 -0.55 -3.21
CA ASN A 42 -26.78 -0.28 -3.87
C ASN A 42 -26.60 0.50 -5.19
N LEU A 43 -25.36 0.85 -5.54
CA LEU A 43 -25.01 1.61 -6.75
C LEU A 43 -24.24 0.75 -7.77
N THR A 44 -24.00 -0.53 -7.49
CA THR A 44 -23.12 -1.39 -8.29
C THR A 44 -23.90 -2.54 -8.93
N ALA A 45 -23.44 -2.98 -10.09
CA ALA A 45 -24.13 -3.99 -10.90
C ALA A 45 -24.19 -5.37 -10.22
N ASP A 46 -23.22 -5.68 -9.38
CA ASP A 46 -23.06 -6.96 -8.69
C ASP A 46 -23.50 -6.92 -7.21
N GLY A 47 -23.98 -5.77 -6.72
CA GLY A 47 -24.42 -5.61 -5.35
C GLY A 47 -23.30 -5.64 -4.31
N ASN A 48 -22.04 -5.38 -4.72
CA ASN A 48 -20.88 -5.31 -3.84
C ASN A 48 -20.45 -3.86 -3.60
N ALA A 49 -19.92 -3.55 -2.42
CA ALA A 49 -19.33 -2.24 -2.17
C ALA A 49 -17.89 -2.21 -2.73
N TYR A 50 -17.46 -1.05 -3.20
CA TYR A 50 -16.11 -0.86 -3.72
C TYR A 50 -15.44 0.31 -3.04
N TYR A 51 -14.17 0.16 -2.69
CA TYR A 51 -13.34 1.30 -2.31
C TYR A 51 -11.91 1.11 -2.78
N GLY A 52 -11.17 2.20 -2.91
CA GLY A 52 -9.79 2.11 -3.34
C GLY A 52 -9.10 3.45 -3.35
N ARG A 53 -7.83 3.43 -3.71
CA ARG A 53 -6.99 4.62 -3.75
C ARG A 53 -5.95 4.50 -4.87
N ALA A 54 -5.75 5.60 -5.59
CA ALA A 54 -4.55 5.81 -6.37
C ALA A 54 -3.56 6.61 -5.51
N GLU A 55 -2.38 6.04 -5.25
CA GLU A 55 -1.33 6.69 -4.49
C GLU A 55 -0.44 7.50 -5.44
N ASP A 56 -0.27 8.79 -5.16
CA ASP A 56 0.58 9.68 -5.93
C ASP A 56 1.77 10.15 -5.10
N PHE A 57 2.98 9.87 -5.59
CA PHE A 57 4.21 10.33 -4.95
C PHE A 57 5.17 10.93 -5.99
N GLY A 58 5.61 10.13 -6.96
CA GLY A 58 6.57 10.54 -7.98
C GLY A 58 6.55 9.63 -9.20
N PRO A 59 7.04 10.14 -10.36
CA PRO A 59 7.13 9.33 -11.56
C PRO A 59 8.10 8.16 -11.33
N ARG A 60 7.77 7.01 -11.92
CA ARG A 60 8.62 5.79 -11.88
C ARG A 60 9.03 5.36 -10.46
N TYR A 61 8.13 5.49 -9.49
CA TYR A 61 8.36 4.99 -8.13
C TYR A 61 7.92 3.52 -8.00
N LEU A 62 8.78 2.67 -7.44
CA LEU A 62 8.51 1.23 -7.30
C LEU A 62 7.77 0.90 -5.99
N LYS A 63 6.74 0.07 -6.12
CA LYS A 63 5.98 -0.54 -5.01
C LYS A 63 6.02 -2.08 -5.11
N HIS A 64 5.89 -2.75 -3.98
CA HIS A 64 5.97 -4.20 -3.84
C HIS A 64 4.71 -4.79 -3.22
N PHE A 65 4.00 -5.60 -3.98
CA PHE A 65 3.00 -6.49 -3.39
C PHE A 65 3.67 -7.66 -2.67
N GLY A 66 3.28 -7.93 -1.43
CA GLY A 66 3.87 -9.00 -0.64
C GLY A 66 2.97 -9.47 0.50
N ILE A 67 3.51 -10.36 1.35
CA ILE A 67 2.82 -10.92 2.53
C ILE A 67 3.71 -10.71 3.75
N GLU A 68 3.15 -10.08 4.78
CA GLU A 68 3.73 -10.04 6.12
C GLU A 68 3.27 -11.30 6.89
N PRO A 69 4.18 -12.14 7.41
CA PRO A 69 3.81 -13.26 8.25
C PRO A 69 3.25 -12.80 9.60
N SER A 70 2.61 -13.72 10.32
CA SER A 70 2.23 -13.47 11.72
C SER A 70 3.47 -13.44 12.62
N HIS A 71 3.42 -12.57 13.62
CA HIS A 71 4.48 -12.41 14.62
C HIS A 71 3.98 -12.79 16.01
N ALA A 72 4.87 -13.32 16.83
CA ALA A 72 4.57 -13.64 18.22
C ALA A 72 4.31 -12.37 19.06
N PRO A 73 3.62 -12.50 20.23
CA PRO A 73 3.44 -11.39 21.16
C PRO A 73 4.74 -10.64 21.47
N GLY A 74 4.68 -9.32 21.44
CA GLY A 74 5.82 -8.44 21.61
C GLY A 74 6.44 -7.91 20.32
N TYR A 75 5.88 -8.25 19.15
CA TYR A 75 6.20 -7.55 17.89
C TYR A 75 5.97 -6.03 18.05
N THR A 76 6.83 -5.23 17.43
CA THR A 76 6.79 -3.77 17.58
C THR A 76 6.69 -3.12 16.21
N TYR A 77 5.61 -2.38 16.00
CA TYR A 77 5.44 -1.48 14.88
C TYR A 77 6.12 -0.15 15.21
N GLY A 78 6.72 0.49 14.22
CA GLY A 78 7.32 1.81 14.37
C GLY A 78 7.48 2.51 13.03
N SER A 79 7.98 3.73 13.08
CA SER A 79 8.17 4.59 11.90
C SER A 79 9.59 5.13 11.84
N ASP A 80 10.07 5.43 10.63
CA ASP A 80 11.29 6.23 10.41
C ASP A 80 10.97 7.74 10.34
N GLU A 81 9.70 8.11 10.25
CA GLU A 81 9.22 9.50 10.14
C GLU A 81 8.85 10.12 11.49
N SER A 82 8.57 9.28 12.49
CA SER A 82 8.19 9.70 13.84
C SER A 82 8.75 8.74 14.90
N ASN A 83 8.69 9.14 16.16
CA ASN A 83 8.99 8.30 17.32
C ASN A 83 7.83 7.33 17.67
N PHE A 84 6.88 7.11 16.76
CA PHE A 84 5.78 6.18 16.95
C PHE A 84 6.30 4.79 17.29
N SER A 85 5.71 4.18 18.30
CA SER A 85 5.96 2.78 18.64
C SER A 85 4.71 2.14 19.24
N TYR A 86 4.29 1.03 18.65
CA TYR A 86 3.20 0.22 19.18
C TYR A 86 3.66 -1.22 19.32
N ARG A 87 3.60 -1.74 20.55
CA ARG A 87 4.02 -3.11 20.87
C ARG A 87 2.79 -4.00 20.97
N SER A 88 2.67 -4.95 20.04
CA SER A 88 1.61 -5.94 20.05
C SER A 88 1.65 -6.79 21.32
N THR A 89 0.49 -6.97 21.96
CA THR A 89 0.34 -7.85 23.12
C THR A 89 -0.12 -9.26 22.76
N LYS A 90 -0.42 -9.50 21.48
CA LYS A 90 -0.95 -10.78 20.98
C LYS A 90 -0.13 -11.26 19.77
N THR A 91 -0.46 -12.45 19.28
CA THR A 91 0.02 -12.87 17.96
C THR A 91 -0.64 -12.00 16.90
N THR A 92 0.16 -11.37 16.05
CA THR A 92 -0.36 -10.54 14.94
C THR A 92 -0.98 -11.43 13.87
N TYR A 93 -1.88 -10.88 13.06
CA TYR A 93 -2.40 -11.57 11.89
C TYR A 93 -1.40 -11.51 10.73
N ARG A 94 -1.40 -12.54 9.89
CA ARG A 94 -0.80 -12.48 8.54
C ARG A 94 -1.61 -11.51 7.69
N TYR A 95 -0.95 -10.71 6.85
CA TYR A 95 -1.62 -9.82 5.91
C TYR A 95 -0.80 -9.58 4.64
N SER A 96 -1.49 -9.23 3.56
CA SER A 96 -0.87 -8.72 2.33
C SER A 96 -0.54 -7.24 2.45
N TYR A 97 0.47 -6.75 1.72
CA TYR A 97 0.86 -5.35 1.72
C TYR A 97 1.22 -4.86 0.31
N VAL A 98 1.29 -3.54 0.14
CA VAL A 98 1.88 -2.86 -1.02
C VAL A 98 2.93 -1.87 -0.51
N ARG A 99 4.19 -2.30 -0.41
CA ARG A 99 5.25 -1.56 0.30
C ARG A 99 6.19 -0.80 -0.60
N ASP A 100 6.83 0.19 0.00
CA ASP A 100 7.95 0.86 -0.61
C ASP A 100 9.18 -0.04 -0.69
N HIS A 101 10.03 0.26 -1.66
CA HIS A 101 11.31 -0.40 -1.78
C HIS A 101 12.24 0.02 -0.62
N PRO A 102 12.93 -0.93 0.07
CA PRO A 102 13.75 -0.62 1.25
C PRO A 102 14.86 0.41 1.03
N SER A 103 15.39 0.54 -0.19
CA SER A 103 16.41 1.57 -0.51
C SER A 103 15.90 3.00 -0.35
N GLN A 104 14.57 3.21 -0.41
CA GLN A 104 13.95 4.52 -0.19
C GLN A 104 13.78 4.83 1.31
N TRP A 105 13.90 3.82 2.19
CA TRP A 105 13.59 3.94 3.62
C TRP A 105 14.69 3.37 4.51
N HIS A 106 15.93 3.80 4.29
CA HIS A 106 17.09 3.41 5.12
C HIS A 106 17.26 1.89 5.32
N GLY A 107 16.79 1.07 4.37
CA GLY A 107 16.82 -0.39 4.46
C GLY A 107 15.68 -1.02 5.28
N ARG A 108 14.62 -0.26 5.61
CA ARG A 108 13.42 -0.77 6.26
C ARG A 108 12.56 -1.56 5.27
N TYR A 109 12.14 -2.75 5.67
CA TYR A 109 11.27 -3.64 4.87
C TYR A 109 9.79 -3.53 5.25
N ASP A 110 9.46 -2.71 6.25
CA ASP A 110 8.12 -2.53 6.82
C ASP A 110 7.49 -1.16 6.50
N ALA A 111 8.17 -0.36 5.68
CA ALA A 111 7.75 0.98 5.32
C ALA A 111 6.51 0.95 4.43
N TYR A 112 5.46 1.67 4.86
CA TYR A 112 4.24 1.91 4.09
C TYR A 112 3.58 0.64 3.59
N SER A 113 2.93 -0.14 4.47
CA SER A 113 2.16 -1.31 3.99
C SER A 113 1.00 -0.93 3.04
N GLU A 114 0.64 0.36 2.95
CA GLU A 114 -0.37 1.00 2.08
C GLU A 114 -1.74 0.32 2.03
N ALA A 115 -1.81 -0.81 1.35
CA ALA A 115 -3.04 -1.52 1.05
C ALA A 115 -2.88 -3.03 1.25
N GLY A 116 -3.95 -3.66 1.75
CA GLY A 116 -3.99 -5.11 1.82
C GLY A 116 -5.15 -5.67 2.62
N ILE A 117 -5.13 -6.99 2.80
CA ILE A 117 -6.13 -7.78 3.53
C ILE A 117 -5.41 -8.73 4.48
N ASN A 118 -5.91 -8.87 5.70
CA ASN A 118 -5.41 -9.84 6.66
C ASN A 118 -6.19 -11.17 6.62
N GLU A 119 -5.68 -12.19 7.30
CA GLU A 119 -6.29 -13.52 7.35
C GLU A 119 -7.65 -13.59 8.09
N LYS A 120 -8.14 -12.46 8.59
CA LYS A 120 -9.48 -12.31 9.19
C LYS A 120 -10.46 -11.60 8.24
N GLY A 121 -10.04 -11.27 7.02
CA GLY A 121 -10.86 -10.57 6.04
C GLY A 121 -10.97 -9.08 6.28
N VAL A 122 -10.15 -8.49 7.17
CA VAL A 122 -10.05 -7.04 7.31
C VAL A 122 -9.16 -6.51 6.20
N SER A 123 -9.69 -5.56 5.44
CA SER A 123 -9.02 -4.85 4.36
C SER A 123 -8.79 -3.40 4.74
N CYS A 124 -7.70 -2.82 4.24
CA CYS A 124 -7.30 -1.45 4.53
C CYS A 124 -6.66 -0.81 3.29
N SER A 125 -6.92 0.48 3.08
CA SER A 125 -6.13 1.35 2.19
C SER A 125 -5.77 2.62 2.98
N ALA A 126 -4.47 2.84 3.19
CA ALA A 126 -3.91 3.88 4.04
C ALA A 126 -2.67 4.50 3.35
N THR A 127 -2.66 5.78 2.97
CA THR A 127 -3.67 6.80 3.27
C THR A 127 -3.96 7.77 2.14
N LEU A 128 -5.05 8.51 2.29
CA LEU A 128 -5.27 9.77 1.61
C LEU A 128 -4.88 10.92 2.55
N THR A 129 -3.70 11.49 2.36
CA THR A 129 -3.28 12.68 3.11
C THR A 129 -4.25 13.84 2.88
N THR A 130 -4.66 14.49 3.95
CA THR A 130 -5.47 15.71 3.96
C THR A 130 -4.73 16.79 4.75
N ASN A 131 -5.42 17.85 5.14
CA ASN A 131 -4.81 18.95 5.87
C ASN A 131 -5.82 19.58 6.83
N MET A 132 -5.37 19.88 8.04
CA MET A 132 -6.12 20.72 8.97
C MET A 132 -5.89 22.22 8.69
N ASN A 133 -6.78 23.07 9.19
CA ASN A 133 -6.60 24.53 9.19
C ASN A 133 -5.67 25.02 10.32
N ASP A 134 -5.19 26.26 10.20
CA ASP A 134 -4.24 26.86 11.14
C ASP A 134 -4.76 26.96 12.58
N LYS A 135 -6.09 27.07 12.77
CA LYS A 135 -6.69 27.16 14.12
C LYS A 135 -6.63 25.81 14.81
N ALA A 136 -6.98 24.72 14.11
CA ALA A 136 -6.82 23.35 14.59
C ALA A 136 -5.35 23.02 14.86
N ALA A 137 -4.45 23.35 13.92
CA ALA A 137 -3.01 23.12 14.07
C ALA A 137 -2.40 23.81 15.30
N LYS A 138 -2.90 25.01 15.64
CA LYS A 138 -2.47 25.74 16.84
C LYS A 138 -3.05 25.15 18.12
N ALA A 139 -4.30 24.68 18.09
CA ALA A 139 -5.00 24.19 19.27
C ALA A 139 -4.60 22.76 19.65
N ASP A 140 -4.30 21.93 18.66
CA ASP A 140 -3.99 20.51 18.80
C ASP A 140 -2.97 20.07 17.72
N PRO A 141 -1.68 20.45 17.89
CA PRO A 141 -0.64 20.16 16.91
C PRO A 141 -0.36 18.66 16.78
N LEU A 142 0.12 18.25 15.60
CA LEU A 142 0.62 16.90 15.35
C LEU A 142 1.76 16.54 16.31
N THR A 143 1.91 15.25 16.60
CA THR A 143 2.87 14.76 17.60
C THR A 143 4.03 14.00 16.96
N ASP A 144 5.23 14.19 17.52
CA ASP A 144 6.42 13.43 17.10
C ASP A 144 6.32 11.95 17.51
N THR A 145 5.40 11.57 18.39
CA THR A 145 5.12 10.17 18.77
C THR A 145 3.94 9.57 18.01
N GLY A 146 3.29 10.37 17.18
CA GLY A 146 2.02 10.00 16.58
C GLY A 146 2.15 8.99 15.46
N ILE A 147 1.09 8.20 15.28
CA ILE A 147 0.95 7.32 14.13
C ILE A 147 0.74 8.14 12.85
N GLY A 148 1.25 7.66 11.72
CA GLY A 148 1.07 8.26 10.39
C GLY A 148 1.06 7.19 9.31
N GLU A 149 1.05 7.63 8.05
CA GLU A 149 0.95 6.80 6.84
C GLU A 149 1.87 5.58 6.86
N TYR A 150 3.13 5.75 7.27
CA TYR A 150 4.12 4.68 7.41
C TYR A 150 3.57 3.42 8.12
N SER A 151 2.75 3.60 9.18
CA SER A 151 2.37 2.52 10.10
C SER A 151 0.88 2.20 10.13
N TYR A 152 -0.01 3.00 9.53
CA TYR A 152 -1.47 2.73 9.60
C TYR A 152 -1.82 1.33 9.09
N GLY A 153 -1.43 1.01 7.85
CA GLY A 153 -1.78 -0.27 7.23
C GLY A 153 -1.28 -1.47 8.04
N SER A 154 -0.02 -1.44 8.51
CA SER A 154 0.58 -2.55 9.26
C SER A 154 -0.06 -2.76 10.63
N VAL A 155 -0.36 -1.68 11.36
CA VAL A 155 -1.05 -1.75 12.67
C VAL A 155 -2.46 -2.28 12.50
N ILE A 156 -3.26 -1.73 11.58
CA ILE A 156 -4.66 -2.14 11.37
C ILE A 156 -4.73 -3.61 10.99
N LEU A 157 -3.99 -4.00 9.95
CA LEU A 157 -4.05 -5.35 9.39
C LEU A 157 -3.43 -6.39 10.33
N GLY A 158 -2.38 -6.04 11.06
CA GLY A 158 -1.75 -6.96 12.01
C GLY A 158 -2.53 -7.16 13.31
N GLU A 159 -3.37 -6.19 13.71
CA GLU A 159 -3.98 -6.19 15.04
C GLU A 159 -5.51 -6.37 15.05
N SER A 160 -6.21 -6.25 13.94
CA SER A 160 -7.68 -6.18 13.95
C SER A 160 -8.32 -7.41 13.31
N ALA A 161 -9.29 -8.05 13.98
CA ALA A 161 -10.05 -9.16 13.39
C ALA A 161 -11.33 -8.70 12.68
N LYS A 162 -11.72 -7.43 12.88
CA LYS A 162 -12.88 -6.78 12.27
C LYS A 162 -12.55 -5.34 11.90
N ALA A 163 -13.27 -4.75 10.95
CA ALA A 163 -13.06 -3.37 10.52
C ALA A 163 -13.26 -2.37 11.67
N ARG A 164 -14.34 -2.55 12.46
CA ARG A 164 -14.63 -1.72 13.63
C ARG A 164 -13.52 -1.80 14.70
N GLU A 165 -12.94 -2.98 14.92
CA GLU A 165 -11.80 -3.13 15.83
C GLU A 165 -10.59 -2.31 15.35
N GLY A 166 -10.38 -2.22 14.03
CA GLY A 166 -9.35 -1.36 13.44
C GLY A 166 -9.61 0.12 13.68
N VAL A 167 -10.86 0.57 13.53
CA VAL A 167 -11.26 1.95 13.85
C VAL A 167 -11.02 2.28 15.33
N GLU A 168 -11.49 1.42 16.24
CA GLU A 168 -11.33 1.60 17.68
C GLU A 168 -9.85 1.60 18.10
N LEU A 169 -9.03 0.72 17.49
CA LEU A 169 -7.59 0.67 17.74
C LEU A 169 -6.89 1.95 17.30
N LEU A 170 -7.16 2.44 16.09
CA LEU A 170 -6.57 3.69 15.61
C LEU A 170 -6.99 4.87 16.48
N GLY A 171 -8.27 4.95 16.82
CA GLY A 171 -8.80 5.99 17.69
C GLY A 171 -8.07 6.01 19.04
N LYS A 172 -7.93 4.85 19.68
CA LYS A 172 -7.17 4.72 20.93
C LYS A 172 -5.71 5.12 20.78
N ILE A 173 -5.03 4.71 19.70
CA ILE A 173 -3.63 5.08 19.46
C ILE A 173 -3.49 6.59 19.32
N ILE A 174 -4.39 7.24 18.58
CA ILE A 174 -4.37 8.70 18.40
C ILE A 174 -4.71 9.41 19.73
N ASP A 175 -5.65 8.90 20.52
CA ASP A 175 -5.94 9.46 21.84
C ASP A 175 -4.71 9.39 22.79
N GLU A 176 -3.92 8.30 22.71
CA GLU A 176 -2.78 8.06 23.61
C GLU A 176 -1.45 8.71 23.14
N GLN A 177 -1.19 8.69 21.83
CA GLN A 177 0.12 9.06 21.25
C GLN A 177 0.04 10.21 20.23
N GLY A 178 -1.17 10.55 19.78
CA GLY A 178 -1.46 11.50 18.72
C GLY A 178 -1.28 10.94 17.30
N ALA A 179 -1.50 11.81 16.33
CA ALA A 179 -1.24 11.59 14.91
C ALA A 179 -0.03 12.43 14.45
N ASN A 180 0.74 11.88 13.51
CA ASN A 180 1.86 12.57 12.86
C ASN A 180 1.46 13.17 11.49
N GLY A 181 0.25 12.85 11.01
CA GLY A 181 -0.33 13.39 9.78
C GLY A 181 -1.84 13.60 9.92
N ASN A 182 -2.43 14.28 8.95
CA ASN A 182 -3.88 14.37 8.79
C ASN A 182 -4.28 13.47 7.64
N ASP A 183 -4.98 12.39 7.92
CA ASP A 183 -5.01 11.24 7.03
C ASP A 183 -6.42 10.63 6.99
N GLN A 184 -6.89 10.28 5.79
CA GLN A 184 -8.10 9.49 5.61
C GLN A 184 -7.76 8.04 5.25
N ILE A 185 -8.44 7.11 5.91
CA ILE A 185 -8.23 5.67 5.76
C ILE A 185 -9.59 5.00 5.55
N ILE A 186 -9.67 4.04 4.63
CA ILE A 186 -10.83 3.14 4.57
C ILE A 186 -10.44 1.77 5.12
N ILE A 187 -11.24 1.28 6.07
CA ILE A 187 -11.11 -0.03 6.70
C ILE A 187 -12.41 -0.78 6.48
N ALA A 188 -12.35 -2.00 5.95
CA ALA A 188 -13.54 -2.80 5.67
C ALA A 188 -13.38 -4.27 6.01
N ASP A 189 -14.49 -4.93 6.33
CA ASP A 189 -14.61 -6.38 6.42
C ASP A 189 -15.91 -6.85 5.74
N SER A 190 -16.27 -8.12 5.88
CA SER A 190 -17.48 -8.68 5.27
C SER A 190 -18.80 -8.11 5.81
N ASN A 191 -18.78 -7.24 6.82
CA ASN A 191 -19.98 -6.68 7.44
C ASN A 191 -20.04 -5.16 7.34
N GLU A 192 -18.91 -4.47 7.53
CA GLU A 192 -18.87 -3.02 7.63
C GLU A 192 -17.72 -2.41 6.83
N THR A 193 -17.94 -1.20 6.31
CA THR A 193 -16.92 -0.36 5.68
C THR A 193 -16.89 0.98 6.39
N TRP A 194 -15.72 1.42 6.83
CA TRP A 194 -15.51 2.62 7.63
C TRP A 194 -14.54 3.57 6.94
N LEU A 195 -14.87 4.85 6.91
CA LEU A 195 -13.92 5.93 6.60
C LEU A 195 -13.47 6.55 7.91
N PHE A 196 -12.18 6.43 8.21
CA PHE A 196 -11.50 7.09 9.34
C PHE A 196 -10.81 8.36 8.85
N ALA A 197 -10.82 9.42 9.65
CA ALA A 197 -10.10 10.67 9.40
C ALA A 197 -9.40 11.17 10.67
N ALA A 198 -8.06 11.31 10.61
CA ALA A 198 -7.28 12.04 11.62
C ALA A 198 -7.39 13.56 11.34
N LEU A 199 -8.10 14.27 12.22
CA LEU A 199 -8.50 15.67 12.01
C LEU A 199 -7.48 16.68 12.57
N SER A 200 -6.76 16.32 13.63
CA SER A 200 -5.65 17.08 14.22
C SER A 200 -4.79 16.15 15.07
N GLY A 201 -3.94 16.67 15.95
CA GLY A 201 -3.03 15.87 16.78
C GLY A 201 -3.71 14.73 17.54
N HIS A 202 -4.89 14.95 18.13
CA HIS A 202 -5.63 13.97 18.93
C HIS A 202 -7.13 13.94 18.59
N GLN A 203 -7.59 14.70 17.60
CA GLN A 203 -8.99 14.65 17.16
C GLN A 203 -9.12 13.78 15.93
N TRP A 204 -10.12 12.91 15.95
CA TRP A 204 -10.39 11.96 14.88
C TRP A 204 -11.88 11.65 14.80
N ILE A 205 -12.32 11.21 13.64
CA ILE A 205 -13.68 10.73 13.37
C ILE A 205 -13.62 9.52 12.47
N ALA A 206 -14.57 8.61 12.63
CA ALA A 206 -14.79 7.48 11.75
C ALA A 206 -16.29 7.32 11.48
N MET A 207 -16.63 7.14 10.21
CA MET A 207 -18.01 7.03 9.74
C MET A 207 -18.20 5.72 9.00
N LYS A 208 -19.27 4.99 9.34
CA LYS A 208 -19.70 3.85 8.54
C LYS A 208 -20.22 4.35 7.20
N LEU A 209 -19.67 3.80 6.12
CA LEU A 209 -20.03 4.21 4.76
C LEU A 209 -21.36 3.61 4.36
N ALA A 210 -22.26 4.46 3.87
CA ALA A 210 -23.61 4.08 3.50
C ALA A 210 -23.66 3.35 2.15
N ASP A 211 -24.57 2.37 2.06
CA ASP A 211 -24.69 1.49 0.90
C ASP A 211 -25.14 2.18 -0.39
N ASP A 212 -25.69 3.39 -0.32
CA ASP A 212 -26.30 4.06 -1.46
C ASP A 212 -25.60 5.37 -1.86
N VAL A 213 -24.38 5.61 -1.39
CA VAL A 213 -23.58 6.81 -1.74
C VAL A 213 -22.28 6.46 -2.45
N ALA A 214 -21.76 7.41 -3.21
CA ALA A 214 -20.39 7.43 -3.72
C ALA A 214 -19.55 8.48 -2.97
N SER A 215 -18.24 8.29 -2.95
CA SER A 215 -17.26 9.28 -2.49
C SER A 215 -16.07 9.35 -3.44
N LEU A 216 -15.52 10.55 -3.58
CA LEU A 216 -14.31 10.85 -4.34
C LEU A 216 -13.57 11.95 -3.57
N ASN A 217 -12.42 11.62 -2.98
CA ASN A 217 -11.63 12.59 -2.25
C ASN A 217 -10.18 12.68 -2.80
N PRO A 218 -9.82 13.82 -3.43
CA PRO A 218 -8.47 14.10 -3.90
C PRO A 218 -7.69 14.97 -2.88
N ASN A 219 -7.47 14.45 -1.67
CA ASN A 219 -6.72 15.09 -0.57
C ASN A 219 -7.40 16.34 0.05
N ILE A 220 -8.72 16.45 -0.02
CA ILE A 220 -9.48 17.59 0.50
C ILE A 220 -10.08 17.21 1.86
N GLY A 221 -9.50 17.73 2.94
CA GLY A 221 -10.01 17.48 4.30
C GLY A 221 -11.32 18.19 4.62
N GLY A 222 -11.65 19.26 3.88
CA GLY A 222 -12.84 20.08 4.10
C GLY A 222 -14.10 19.62 3.37
N LEU A 223 -14.08 18.53 2.58
CA LEU A 223 -15.29 18.07 1.89
C LEU A 223 -16.40 17.80 2.91
N ASN A 224 -17.58 18.38 2.68
CA ASN A 224 -18.62 18.44 3.70
C ASN A 224 -19.37 17.10 3.83
N TYR A 225 -19.74 16.74 5.05
CA TYR A 225 -20.57 15.58 5.37
C TYR A 225 -21.44 15.88 6.60
N ASP A 226 -22.69 15.40 6.58
CA ASP A 226 -23.57 15.44 7.75
C ASP A 226 -23.43 14.11 8.50
N VAL A 227 -23.08 14.18 9.77
CA VAL A 227 -22.91 13.01 10.63
C VAL A 227 -23.50 13.30 12.00
N ASN A 228 -24.21 12.31 12.55
CA ASN A 228 -24.69 12.38 13.92
C ASN A 228 -23.60 11.85 14.86
N LEU A 229 -22.95 12.75 15.60
CA LEU A 229 -21.91 12.39 16.58
C LEU A 229 -22.45 11.51 17.72
N ASP A 230 -23.76 11.59 18.01
CA ASP A 230 -24.39 10.77 19.05
C ASP A 230 -24.78 9.35 18.56
N ASP A 231 -24.55 9.03 17.27
CA ASP A 231 -24.84 7.72 16.69
C ASP A 231 -23.61 6.80 16.73
N ALA A 232 -23.35 6.21 17.90
CA ALA A 232 -22.22 5.29 18.11
C ALA A 232 -22.25 4.03 17.21
N GLU A 233 -23.38 3.72 16.57
CA GLU A 233 -23.45 2.62 15.60
C GLU A 233 -22.74 2.99 14.29
N ASN A 234 -22.93 4.22 13.81
CA ASN A 234 -22.48 4.69 12.50
C ASN A 234 -21.35 5.74 12.56
N CYS A 235 -21.05 6.28 13.74
CA CYS A 235 -20.04 7.31 13.96
C CYS A 235 -19.26 7.03 15.25
N LEU A 236 -17.94 6.90 15.14
CA LEU A 236 -17.01 6.84 16.26
C LEU A 236 -16.08 8.05 16.17
N HIS A 237 -15.74 8.68 17.28
CA HIS A 237 -14.88 9.87 17.26
C HIS A 237 -14.17 10.09 18.60
N SER A 238 -13.14 10.94 18.59
CA SER A 238 -12.47 11.43 19.80
C SER A 238 -13.44 12.20 20.72
N GLU A 239 -13.32 12.03 22.04
CA GLU A 239 -14.17 12.72 23.03
C GLU A 239 -14.14 14.26 22.89
N GLY A 240 -12.99 14.80 22.49
CA GLY A 240 -12.75 16.25 22.37
C GLY A 240 -13.26 16.90 21.08
N ILE A 241 -13.85 16.15 20.14
CA ILE A 241 -14.07 16.61 18.76
C ILE A 241 -14.87 17.91 18.65
N GLN A 242 -15.79 18.15 19.58
CA GLN A 242 -16.57 19.39 19.62
C GLN A 242 -16.08 20.35 20.73
N THR A 243 -15.74 19.82 21.90
CA THR A 243 -15.43 20.66 23.06
C THR A 243 -14.07 21.38 22.95
N MET A 244 -13.09 20.76 22.28
CA MET A 244 -11.78 21.36 22.04
C MET A 244 -11.89 22.60 21.13
N PRO A 245 -12.52 22.54 19.95
CA PRO A 245 -12.67 23.73 19.10
C PRO A 245 -13.57 24.81 19.71
N GLU A 246 -14.61 24.44 20.48
CA GLU A 246 -15.44 25.40 21.23
C GLU A 246 -14.60 26.20 22.23
N LYS A 247 -13.79 25.51 23.04
CA LYS A 247 -12.91 26.13 24.05
C LYS A 247 -11.86 27.05 23.43
N ASN A 248 -11.40 26.73 22.23
CA ASN A 248 -10.39 27.50 21.50
C ASN A 248 -11.02 28.55 20.54
N GLY A 249 -12.35 28.65 20.49
CA GLY A 249 -13.07 29.69 19.75
C GLY A 249 -13.04 29.54 18.24
N PHE A 250 -13.03 28.30 17.73
CA PHE A 250 -13.03 28.02 16.28
C PHE A 250 -14.02 26.95 15.82
N ALA A 251 -14.89 26.46 16.70
CA ALA A 251 -15.99 25.59 16.31
C ALA A 251 -16.92 26.27 15.30
N GLU A 252 -17.20 25.59 14.19
CA GLU A 252 -18.11 26.03 13.14
C GLU A 252 -19.40 25.20 13.20
N TYR A 253 -20.53 25.82 12.86
CA TYR A 253 -21.84 25.18 12.88
C TYR A 253 -22.58 25.47 11.57
N THR A 254 -23.21 24.45 11.01
CA THR A 254 -24.10 24.55 9.84
C THR A 254 -25.49 24.12 10.28
N ASP A 255 -26.50 24.98 10.06
CA ASP A 255 -27.89 24.74 10.47
C ASP A 255 -28.06 24.35 11.96
N GLY A 256 -27.21 24.92 12.82
CA GLY A 256 -27.23 24.68 14.27
C GLY A 256 -26.58 23.36 14.72
N LYS A 257 -26.05 22.56 13.80
CA LYS A 257 -25.25 21.35 14.09
C LYS A 257 -23.75 21.66 13.98
N PHE A 258 -22.94 21.00 14.82
CA PHE A 258 -21.49 21.13 14.74
C PHE A 258 -20.98 20.56 13.40
N ASP A 259 -20.20 21.36 12.67
CA ASP A 259 -19.70 21.03 11.34
C ASP A 259 -18.23 20.62 11.44
N VAL A 260 -17.98 19.30 11.45
CA VAL A 260 -16.64 18.73 11.61
C VAL A 260 -15.72 19.17 10.46
N ALA A 261 -16.19 19.06 9.21
CA ALA A 261 -15.39 19.37 8.04
C ALA A 261 -14.96 20.84 8.00
N LYS A 262 -15.88 21.79 8.27
CA LYS A 262 -15.54 23.22 8.33
C LYS A 262 -14.71 23.59 9.55
N THR A 263 -14.90 22.91 10.68
CA THR A 263 -14.15 23.19 11.91
C THR A 263 -12.68 22.80 11.78
N TYR A 264 -12.38 21.65 11.17
CA TYR A 264 -11.02 21.10 11.11
C TYR A 264 -10.34 21.26 9.76
N GLY A 265 -11.08 21.13 8.65
CA GLY A 265 -10.53 21.15 7.30
C GLY A 265 -10.06 22.54 6.86
N LYS A 266 -9.21 22.55 5.83
CA LYS A 266 -8.84 23.78 5.11
C LYS A 266 -10.04 24.40 4.38
N SER A 267 -10.02 25.73 4.26
CA SER A 267 -11.03 26.44 3.47
C SER A 267 -10.87 26.16 1.97
N VAL A 268 -11.87 26.54 1.18
CA VAL A 268 -11.80 26.48 -0.29
C VAL A 268 -10.58 27.26 -0.81
N ALA A 269 -10.33 28.45 -0.24
CA ALA A 269 -9.24 29.33 -0.65
C ALA A 269 -7.85 28.75 -0.33
N ASP A 270 -7.76 27.84 0.65
CA ASP A 270 -6.52 27.19 1.09
C ASP A 270 -6.33 25.79 0.46
N SER A 271 -7.28 25.38 -0.40
CA SER A 271 -7.23 24.13 -1.15
C SER A 271 -6.71 24.39 -2.57
N GLY A 272 -5.86 23.50 -3.08
CA GLY A 272 -5.16 23.68 -4.34
C GLY A 272 -5.98 23.34 -5.57
N VAL A 273 -5.68 23.99 -6.69
CA VAL A 273 -6.34 23.77 -7.99
C VAL A 273 -6.29 22.33 -8.46
N HIS A 274 -5.20 21.60 -8.19
CA HIS A 274 -5.07 20.19 -8.61
C HIS A 274 -6.05 19.27 -7.87
N GLN A 275 -6.38 19.57 -6.61
CA GLN A 275 -7.32 18.79 -5.82
C GLN A 275 -8.74 19.00 -6.36
N TRP A 276 -9.12 20.27 -6.56
CA TRP A 276 -10.43 20.60 -7.14
C TRP A 276 -10.59 20.13 -8.58
N THR A 277 -9.53 20.18 -9.41
CA THR A 277 -9.56 19.60 -10.77
C THR A 277 -9.91 18.12 -10.72
N ARG A 278 -9.22 17.33 -9.90
CA ARG A 278 -9.50 15.90 -9.76
C ARG A 278 -10.90 15.64 -9.24
N TYR A 279 -11.37 16.46 -8.31
CA TYR A 279 -12.75 16.37 -7.81
C TYR A 279 -13.75 16.59 -8.96
N VAL A 280 -13.62 17.67 -9.74
CA VAL A 280 -14.48 17.95 -10.90
C VAL A 280 -14.42 16.82 -11.94
N GLN A 281 -13.22 16.34 -12.28
CA GLN A 281 -13.03 15.25 -13.24
C GLN A 281 -13.72 13.96 -12.81
N GLY A 282 -13.57 13.55 -11.54
CA GLY A 282 -14.21 12.32 -11.07
C GLY A 282 -15.71 12.49 -10.84
N ARG A 283 -16.18 13.68 -10.46
CA ARG A 283 -17.62 14.00 -10.43
C ARG A 283 -18.26 13.83 -11.81
N ASP A 284 -17.60 14.29 -12.86
CA ASP A 284 -18.03 14.06 -14.23
C ASP A 284 -18.00 12.57 -14.61
N TYR A 285 -16.91 11.86 -14.30
CA TYR A 285 -16.79 10.41 -14.56
C TYR A 285 -17.95 9.62 -13.94
N PHE A 286 -18.31 9.91 -12.68
CA PHE A 286 -19.42 9.28 -11.99
C PHE A 286 -20.81 9.85 -12.36
N MET A 287 -20.90 10.59 -13.47
CA MET A 287 -22.14 11.15 -14.02
C MET A 287 -22.89 12.05 -13.03
N ALA A 288 -22.15 12.74 -12.15
CA ALA A 288 -22.65 13.72 -11.20
C ALA A 288 -21.88 15.05 -11.35
N PRO A 289 -21.82 15.62 -12.57
CA PRO A 289 -20.91 16.71 -12.90
C PRO A 289 -21.22 17.99 -12.13
N LEU A 290 -20.18 18.77 -11.88
CA LEU A 290 -20.29 20.16 -11.45
C LEU A 290 -20.40 21.07 -12.68
N THR A 291 -21.05 22.23 -12.52
CA THR A 291 -21.34 23.19 -13.57
C THR A 291 -20.33 24.34 -13.56
N LYS A 292 -19.57 24.50 -14.65
CA LYS A 292 -18.64 25.63 -14.82
C LYS A 292 -19.37 26.98 -14.78
N GLY A 293 -18.84 27.94 -14.04
CA GLY A 293 -19.40 29.28 -13.84
C GLY A 293 -20.50 29.36 -12.77
N ALA A 294 -20.95 28.22 -12.25
CA ALA A 294 -21.86 28.15 -11.11
C ALA A 294 -21.17 27.50 -9.90
N ASP A 295 -20.67 26.28 -10.08
CA ASP A 295 -20.07 25.47 -9.03
C ASP A 295 -18.54 25.63 -8.97
N TYR A 296 -17.91 25.86 -10.13
CA TYR A 296 -16.46 26.08 -10.23
C TYR A 296 -16.08 26.97 -11.41
N ASP A 297 -14.91 27.60 -11.30
CA ASP A 297 -14.23 28.28 -12.40
C ASP A 297 -12.91 27.61 -12.72
N ILE A 298 -12.42 27.80 -13.95
CA ILE A 298 -11.08 27.37 -14.35
C ILE A 298 -10.16 28.58 -14.20
N VAL A 299 -9.11 28.42 -13.41
CA VAL A 299 -8.17 29.49 -13.06
C VAL A 299 -6.74 29.08 -13.36
N THR A 300 -5.86 30.08 -13.42
CA THR A 300 -4.41 29.89 -13.45
C THR A 300 -3.82 30.45 -12.16
N VAL A 301 -3.24 29.59 -11.33
CA VAL A 301 -2.51 29.96 -10.13
C VAL A 301 -1.03 30.09 -10.47
N LYS A 302 -0.41 31.19 -10.05
CA LYS A 302 1.02 31.45 -10.25
C LYS A 302 1.74 31.30 -8.92
N PRO A 303 2.24 30.10 -8.58
CA PRO A 303 2.94 29.91 -7.32
C PRO A 303 4.25 30.71 -7.31
N GLU A 304 4.74 31.08 -6.12
CA GLU A 304 6.02 31.79 -5.99
C GLU A 304 7.21 30.99 -6.55
N LYS A 305 7.08 29.65 -6.55
CA LYS A 305 8.05 28.69 -7.09
C LYS A 305 7.31 27.64 -7.90
N GLY A 306 7.86 27.28 -9.06
CA GLY A 306 7.30 26.27 -9.96
C GLY A 306 6.53 26.88 -11.14
N PRO A 307 5.99 26.02 -12.02
CA PRO A 307 5.22 26.47 -13.18
C PRO A 307 3.84 27.01 -12.77
N ASP A 308 3.26 27.82 -13.64
CA ASP A 308 1.84 28.20 -13.57
C ASP A 308 0.97 26.92 -13.54
N GLN A 309 -0.03 26.89 -12.67
CA GLN A 309 -0.93 25.77 -12.48
C GLN A 309 -2.32 26.13 -13.01
N ILE A 310 -2.81 25.39 -14.00
CA ILE A 310 -4.17 25.52 -14.50
C ILE A 310 -5.03 24.46 -13.82
N GLY A 311 -6.23 24.85 -13.37
CA GLY A 311 -7.16 23.90 -12.79
C GLY A 311 -8.46 24.51 -12.31
N ALA A 312 -9.28 23.71 -11.65
CA ALA A 312 -10.55 24.15 -11.10
C ALA A 312 -10.37 24.86 -9.76
N MET A 313 -11.23 25.83 -9.48
CA MET A 313 -11.52 26.32 -8.13
C MET A 313 -13.03 26.36 -7.96
N VAL A 314 -13.52 25.71 -6.91
CA VAL A 314 -14.95 25.75 -6.55
C VAL A 314 -15.29 27.07 -5.87
N SER A 315 -16.55 27.50 -6.01
CA SER A 315 -17.06 28.72 -5.35
C SER A 315 -17.41 28.47 -3.87
N GLU A 316 -17.79 27.24 -3.54
CA GLU A 316 -18.12 26.77 -2.20
C GLU A 316 -17.65 25.34 -1.98
N ILE A 317 -17.55 24.96 -0.71
CA ILE A 317 -17.08 23.63 -0.34
C ILE A 317 -18.06 22.55 -0.84
N GLN A 318 -17.52 21.49 -1.43
CA GLN A 318 -18.31 20.42 -2.04
C GLN A 318 -18.52 19.25 -1.08
N PRO A 319 -19.55 18.41 -1.29
CA PRO A 319 -19.84 17.29 -0.40
C PRO A 319 -18.85 16.13 -0.59
N LEU A 320 -18.52 15.43 0.49
CA LEU A 320 -17.73 14.19 0.45
C LEU A 320 -18.53 13.06 -0.20
N PHE A 321 -19.81 12.94 0.17
CA PHE A 321 -20.72 11.91 -0.33
C PHE A 321 -21.71 12.45 -1.36
N PHE A 322 -21.99 11.68 -2.40
CA PHE A 322 -22.92 12.09 -3.46
C PHE A 322 -23.63 10.90 -4.11
N LYS A 323 -24.65 11.18 -4.93
CA LYS A 323 -25.30 10.18 -5.77
C LYS A 323 -24.69 10.23 -7.19
N PRO A 324 -24.14 9.12 -7.70
CA PRO A 324 -23.72 9.05 -9.09
C PRO A 324 -24.94 9.02 -10.04
N GLY A 325 -24.73 9.26 -11.33
CA GLY A 325 -25.81 9.34 -12.32
C GLY A 325 -26.48 8.02 -12.70
N LYS A 326 -25.89 6.88 -12.28
CA LYS A 326 -26.43 5.52 -12.47
C LYS A 326 -26.13 4.64 -11.26
N SER A 327 -26.78 3.48 -11.17
CA SER A 327 -26.70 2.55 -10.02
C SER A 327 -26.29 1.12 -10.43
N ASP A 328 -25.65 0.95 -11.58
CA ASP A 328 -25.17 -0.31 -12.12
C ASP A 328 -23.67 -0.23 -12.48
N TRP A 329 -22.88 0.45 -11.65
CA TRP A 329 -21.43 0.54 -11.83
C TRP A 329 -20.80 -0.85 -11.70
N ASN A 330 -20.04 -1.27 -12.70
CA ASN A 330 -19.40 -2.58 -12.71
C ASN A 330 -17.90 -2.50 -12.31
N THR A 331 -17.28 -3.66 -12.06
CA THR A 331 -15.86 -3.75 -11.66
C THR A 331 -14.92 -3.02 -12.63
N PHE A 332 -15.13 -3.14 -13.94
CA PHE A 332 -14.28 -2.49 -14.94
C PHE A 332 -14.37 -0.96 -14.85
N GLU A 333 -15.58 -0.41 -14.72
CA GLU A 333 -15.80 1.02 -14.56
C GLU A 333 -15.21 1.56 -13.25
N MET A 334 -15.27 0.77 -12.16
CA MET A 334 -14.65 1.13 -10.89
C MET A 334 -13.12 1.15 -10.98
N ILE A 335 -12.51 0.17 -11.66
CA ILE A 335 -11.05 0.15 -11.91
C ILE A 335 -10.64 1.34 -12.78
N ARG A 336 -11.37 1.61 -13.88
CA ARG A 336 -11.00 2.68 -14.82
C ARG A 336 -11.14 4.09 -14.24
N ALA A 337 -11.94 4.27 -13.19
CA ALA A 337 -12.10 5.56 -12.52
C ALA A 337 -10.76 6.16 -12.06
N PHE A 338 -9.84 5.34 -11.56
CA PHE A 338 -8.50 5.79 -11.16
C PHE A 338 -7.60 6.21 -12.32
N GLY A 339 -7.89 5.74 -13.53
CA GLY A 339 -7.20 6.15 -14.75
C GLY A 339 -7.88 7.33 -15.46
N ASN A 340 -8.89 7.97 -14.86
CA ASN A 340 -9.62 9.09 -15.45
C ASN A 340 -8.74 10.35 -15.55
N ARG A 341 -8.77 11.01 -16.71
CA ARG A 341 -7.97 12.22 -16.96
C ARG A 341 -8.83 13.43 -17.34
N GLY A 342 -10.13 13.37 -17.06
CA GLY A 342 -11.06 14.46 -17.36
C GLY A 342 -11.38 14.58 -18.84
N GLU A 343 -11.35 13.47 -19.58
CA GLU A 343 -11.49 13.45 -21.03
C GLU A 343 -12.76 14.18 -21.52
N ASN A 344 -13.81 14.15 -20.71
CA ASN A 344 -15.11 14.74 -21.01
C ASN A 344 -15.36 16.11 -20.34
N VAL A 345 -14.36 16.70 -19.66
CA VAL A 345 -14.49 17.97 -18.93
C VAL A 345 -13.76 19.10 -19.67
N PRO A 346 -14.46 19.96 -20.44
CA PRO A 346 -13.82 20.97 -21.26
C PRO A 346 -12.97 21.97 -20.45
N GLY A 347 -11.69 22.08 -20.79
CA GLY A 347 -10.72 22.95 -20.11
C GLY A 347 -10.06 22.31 -18.88
N LEU A 348 -10.46 21.08 -18.52
CA LEU A 348 -9.83 20.26 -17.47
C LEU A 348 -9.48 18.86 -17.99
N ASN A 349 -9.30 18.69 -19.29
CA ASN A 349 -8.83 17.45 -19.88
C ASN A 349 -7.30 17.42 -19.82
N ALA A 350 -6.72 16.55 -18.99
CA ALA A 350 -5.27 16.49 -18.79
C ALA A 350 -4.49 15.99 -20.02
N ASN A 351 -5.16 15.50 -21.06
CA ASN A 351 -4.52 15.14 -22.32
C ASN A 351 -4.35 16.34 -23.26
N THR A 352 -5.14 17.41 -23.10
CA THR A 352 -5.13 18.59 -24.00
C THR A 352 -4.81 19.89 -23.29
N ASP A 353 -5.16 20.02 -22.01
CA ASP A 353 -5.21 21.29 -21.29
C ASP A 353 -4.07 21.43 -20.26
N GLY A 354 -3.24 20.39 -20.09
CA GLY A 354 -2.08 20.41 -19.20
C GLY A 354 -2.40 20.52 -17.70
N VAL A 355 -3.63 20.15 -17.31
CA VAL A 355 -4.07 20.12 -15.92
C VAL A 355 -3.67 18.82 -15.22
N TYR A 356 -3.58 18.85 -13.88
CA TYR A 356 -3.42 17.62 -13.09
C TYR A 356 -4.66 16.72 -13.20
N ALA A 357 -4.47 15.40 -13.07
CA ALA A 357 -5.55 14.42 -13.22
C ALA A 357 -5.52 13.34 -12.14
N ILE A 358 -6.62 12.60 -12.02
CA ILE A 358 -6.71 11.41 -11.16
C ILE A 358 -5.70 10.36 -11.65
N GLY A 359 -5.81 9.95 -12.93
CA GLY A 359 -4.83 9.10 -13.56
C GLY A 359 -3.63 9.92 -13.99
N THR A 360 -2.56 9.96 -13.20
CA THR A 360 -1.39 10.81 -13.43
C THR A 360 -0.11 10.01 -13.64
N GLU A 361 0.93 10.65 -14.18
CA GLU A 361 2.28 10.09 -14.29
C GLU A 361 2.98 9.93 -12.94
N ARG A 362 2.41 10.49 -11.87
CA ARG A 362 2.96 10.44 -10.51
C ARG A 362 2.41 9.31 -9.65
N SER A 363 1.40 8.58 -10.14
CA SER A 363 0.83 7.47 -9.40
C SER A 363 1.83 6.32 -9.31
N THR A 364 1.93 5.69 -8.15
CA THR A 364 2.94 4.67 -7.85
C THR A 364 2.30 3.28 -7.77
N GLU A 365 1.16 3.20 -7.09
CA GLU A 365 0.25 2.06 -7.02
C GLU A 365 -1.21 2.52 -7.10
N THR A 366 -2.10 1.59 -7.42
CA THR A 366 -3.53 1.79 -7.24
C THR A 366 -4.20 0.49 -6.83
N ASN A 367 -4.99 0.55 -5.77
CA ASN A 367 -5.74 -0.57 -5.23
C ASN A 367 -7.24 -0.32 -5.31
N LEU A 368 -8.00 -1.39 -5.55
CA LEU A 368 -9.46 -1.42 -5.46
C LEU A 368 -9.90 -2.69 -4.72
N PHE A 369 -10.65 -2.54 -3.65
CA PHE A 369 -11.24 -3.63 -2.88
C PHE A 369 -12.72 -3.77 -3.23
N GLN A 370 -13.11 -4.97 -3.64
CA GLN A 370 -14.50 -5.37 -3.85
C GLN A 370 -14.99 -6.13 -2.62
N ILE A 371 -15.89 -5.51 -1.85
CA ILE A 371 -16.39 -5.99 -0.57
C ILE A 371 -17.75 -6.68 -0.75
N ARG A 372 -17.75 -7.99 -0.54
CA ARG A 372 -18.91 -8.87 -0.72
C ARG A 372 -19.55 -9.16 0.63
N GLN A 373 -20.47 -8.27 1.00
CA GLN A 373 -21.02 -8.26 2.35
C GLN A 373 -21.80 -9.56 2.66
N GLY A 374 -21.64 -10.06 3.88
CA GLY A 374 -22.28 -11.29 4.37
C GLY A 374 -21.61 -12.59 3.92
N MET A 375 -20.56 -12.54 3.08
CA MET A 375 -19.77 -13.70 2.72
C MET A 375 -18.77 -14.10 3.83
N ASP A 376 -18.24 -15.31 3.71
CA ASP A 376 -17.15 -15.80 4.55
C ASP A 376 -15.93 -14.86 4.45
N PRO A 377 -15.38 -14.34 5.56
CA PRO A 377 -14.26 -13.39 5.54
C PRO A 377 -13.02 -13.86 4.77
N GLU A 378 -12.82 -15.17 4.61
CA GLU A 378 -11.71 -15.70 3.80
C GLU A 378 -11.79 -15.29 2.33
N ILE A 379 -13.01 -15.10 1.82
CA ILE A 379 -13.26 -14.82 0.40
C ILE A 379 -14.05 -13.52 0.22
N ALA A 380 -14.59 -12.91 1.26
CA ALA A 380 -15.49 -11.77 1.16
C ALA A 380 -14.89 -10.56 0.43
N THR A 381 -13.57 -10.40 0.41
CA THR A 381 -12.91 -9.28 -0.26
C THR A 381 -11.97 -9.75 -1.35
N ILE A 382 -12.15 -9.20 -2.55
CA ILE A 382 -11.20 -9.33 -3.67
C ILE A 382 -10.41 -8.04 -3.78
N GLN A 383 -9.08 -8.12 -3.73
CA GLN A 383 -8.18 -6.99 -3.99
C GLN A 383 -7.80 -6.98 -5.46
N TRP A 384 -8.11 -5.88 -6.14
CA TRP A 384 -7.73 -5.59 -7.51
C TRP A 384 -6.53 -4.65 -7.46
N GLU A 385 -5.33 -5.18 -7.73
CA GLU A 385 -4.07 -4.49 -7.47
C GLU A 385 -3.38 -4.03 -8.76
N MET A 386 -2.99 -2.76 -8.85
CA MET A 386 -2.23 -2.17 -9.94
C MET A 386 -0.90 -1.61 -9.42
N LEU A 387 0.21 -2.28 -9.69
CA LEU A 387 1.55 -1.83 -9.26
C LEU A 387 2.20 -0.84 -10.24
N SER A 388 1.39 0.05 -10.81
CA SER A 388 1.83 1.22 -11.58
C SER A 388 0.65 2.15 -11.88
N ARG A 389 0.94 3.23 -12.63
CA ARG A 389 0.02 4.31 -12.99
C ARG A 389 -1.27 3.79 -13.64
N ALA A 390 -2.40 3.98 -12.97
CA ALA A 390 -3.71 3.46 -13.37
C ALA A 390 -4.13 3.81 -14.81
N ALA A 391 -3.69 4.95 -15.36
CA ALA A 391 -3.98 5.34 -16.75
C ALA A 391 -3.54 4.27 -17.78
N TYR A 392 -2.43 3.57 -17.53
CA TYR A 392 -1.86 2.54 -18.41
C TYR A 392 -1.42 1.29 -17.62
N SER A 393 -2.21 0.93 -16.61
CA SER A 393 -2.03 -0.29 -15.81
C SER A 393 -3.23 -1.24 -15.95
N VAL A 394 -3.12 -2.40 -15.31
CA VAL A 394 -4.12 -3.49 -15.24
C VAL A 394 -4.18 -3.99 -13.81
N ALA A 395 -5.39 -4.16 -13.29
CA ALA A 395 -5.63 -4.61 -11.94
C ALA A 395 -5.72 -6.14 -11.89
N ILE A 396 -4.86 -6.75 -11.08
CA ILE A 396 -4.80 -8.19 -10.88
C ILE A 396 -5.74 -8.59 -9.73
N PRO A 397 -6.68 -9.54 -9.91
CA PRO A 397 -7.54 -10.03 -8.83
C PRO A 397 -6.81 -10.96 -7.87
N LEU A 398 -6.88 -10.66 -6.58
CA LEU A 398 -6.18 -11.37 -5.51
C LEU A 398 -7.16 -11.65 -4.34
N TYR A 399 -7.18 -12.92 -3.89
CA TYR A 399 -7.91 -13.35 -2.69
C TYR A 399 -6.99 -13.20 -1.47
N SER A 400 -6.60 -11.96 -1.16
CA SER A 400 -5.43 -11.70 -0.31
C SER A 400 -5.55 -12.16 1.14
N ALA A 401 -6.77 -12.34 1.66
CA ALA A 401 -6.97 -12.92 2.99
C ALA A 401 -6.42 -14.35 3.10
N LEU A 402 -6.45 -15.10 2.00
CA LEU A 402 -6.03 -16.50 1.91
C LEU A 402 -4.59 -16.67 1.43
N LEU A 403 -3.98 -15.65 0.83
CA LEU A 403 -2.64 -15.78 0.27
C LEU A 403 -1.60 -16.11 1.35
N THR A 404 -0.78 -17.11 1.06
CA THR A 404 0.44 -17.46 1.80
C THR A 404 1.69 -17.43 0.94
N GLU A 405 1.51 -17.34 -0.38
CA GLU A 405 2.56 -17.25 -1.37
C GLU A 405 2.24 -16.12 -2.36
N VAL A 406 3.29 -15.53 -2.92
CA VAL A 406 3.18 -14.43 -3.90
C VAL A 406 3.79 -14.89 -5.20
N SER A 407 3.17 -14.51 -6.32
CA SER A 407 3.72 -14.78 -7.65
C SER A 407 5.14 -14.20 -7.77
N PRO A 408 6.12 -14.95 -8.30
CA PRO A 408 7.48 -14.42 -8.49
C PRO A 408 7.50 -13.22 -9.45
N TYR A 409 6.48 -13.08 -10.30
CA TYR A 409 6.35 -11.96 -11.24
C TYR A 409 6.06 -10.62 -10.57
N PHE A 410 5.62 -10.60 -9.31
CA PHE A 410 5.55 -9.35 -8.54
C PHE A 410 6.94 -8.82 -8.16
N SER A 411 7.99 -9.63 -8.29
CA SER A 411 9.32 -9.40 -7.71
C SER A 411 9.29 -9.10 -6.20
N ASN A 412 10.35 -9.45 -5.47
CA ASN A 412 10.43 -9.15 -4.04
C ASN A 412 11.07 -7.77 -3.80
N GLN A 413 11.10 -7.33 -2.55
CA GLN A 413 11.74 -6.08 -2.12
C GLN A 413 13.28 -6.06 -2.27
N ASP A 414 13.89 -7.12 -2.82
CA ASP A 414 15.34 -7.18 -3.08
C ASP A 414 15.70 -6.89 -4.54
N VAL A 415 14.70 -6.74 -5.44
CA VAL A 415 14.94 -6.34 -6.83
C VAL A 415 15.58 -4.95 -6.87
N SER A 416 16.53 -4.71 -7.77
CA SER A 416 17.20 -3.40 -7.82
C SER A 416 16.19 -2.26 -8.07
N TYR A 417 16.36 -1.14 -7.37
CA TYR A 417 15.62 0.10 -7.57
C TYR A 417 16.13 0.92 -8.77
N ASP A 418 17.33 0.61 -9.29
CA ASP A 418 18.03 1.45 -10.27
C ASP A 418 17.23 1.68 -11.56
N HIS A 419 16.37 0.72 -11.95
CA HIS A 419 15.53 0.86 -13.14
C HIS A 419 14.51 2.00 -13.03
N CYS A 420 14.19 2.46 -11.82
CA CYS A 420 13.37 3.66 -11.61
C CYS A 420 14.00 4.92 -12.22
N GLU A 421 15.34 4.99 -12.28
CA GLU A 421 16.10 6.12 -12.82
C GLU A 421 16.34 6.03 -14.35
N GLU A 422 15.88 4.95 -15.00
CA GLU A 422 16.05 4.76 -16.44
C GLU A 422 15.33 5.84 -17.25
N THR A 423 16.01 6.36 -18.28
CA THR A 423 15.50 7.41 -19.18
C THR A 423 15.43 6.94 -20.64
N ASP A 424 16.23 5.95 -21.04
CA ASP A 424 16.15 5.29 -22.34
C ASP A 424 15.37 3.98 -22.25
N ILE A 425 14.08 4.12 -21.92
CA ILE A 425 13.14 3.00 -21.73
C ILE A 425 12.96 2.19 -23.03
N VAL A 426 13.22 2.80 -24.18
CA VAL A 426 13.12 2.16 -25.49
C VAL A 426 14.22 1.10 -25.68
N ASN A 427 15.44 1.38 -25.23
CA ASN A 427 16.61 0.52 -25.47
C ASN A 427 17.01 -0.34 -24.27
N ASN A 428 16.64 0.03 -23.05
CA ASN A 428 17.02 -0.70 -21.85
C ASN A 428 15.88 -1.61 -21.36
N GLU A 429 16.26 -2.82 -20.93
CA GLU A 429 15.32 -3.82 -20.42
C GLU A 429 15.11 -3.67 -18.92
N GLU A 430 13.86 -3.89 -18.51
CA GLU A 430 13.47 -3.99 -17.12
C GLU A 430 13.97 -5.28 -16.45
N PRO A 431 14.06 -5.32 -15.11
CA PRO A 431 14.38 -6.53 -14.38
C PRO A 431 13.49 -7.72 -14.76
N GLU A 432 14.11 -8.89 -14.88
CA GLU A 432 13.43 -10.12 -15.26
C GLU A 432 12.32 -10.45 -14.25
N ASN A 433 11.17 -10.89 -14.75
CA ASN A 433 10.04 -11.32 -13.94
C ASN A 433 9.56 -10.23 -12.95
N SER A 434 9.56 -8.97 -13.37
CA SER A 434 9.00 -7.85 -12.58
C SER A 434 7.88 -7.15 -13.33
N ILE A 435 6.64 -7.52 -13.01
CA ILE A 435 5.44 -6.91 -13.60
C ILE A 435 5.33 -5.43 -13.25
N ASN A 436 5.78 -5.03 -12.06
CA ASN A 436 5.79 -3.64 -11.60
C ASN A 436 6.59 -2.79 -12.59
N TYR A 437 7.79 -3.26 -12.99
CA TYR A 437 8.62 -2.55 -13.95
C TYR A 437 8.11 -2.65 -15.38
N VAL A 438 7.51 -3.77 -15.80
CA VAL A 438 6.83 -3.87 -17.10
C VAL A 438 5.73 -2.81 -17.23
N LEU A 439 4.84 -2.72 -16.23
CA LEU A 439 3.74 -1.74 -16.21
C LEU A 439 4.28 -0.31 -16.07
N MET A 440 5.37 -0.12 -15.34
CA MET A 440 6.08 1.16 -15.26
C MET A 440 6.59 1.60 -16.63
N ASP A 441 7.24 0.73 -17.39
CA ASP A 441 7.77 1.09 -18.69
C ASP A 441 6.66 1.32 -19.73
N ILE A 442 5.62 0.48 -19.75
CA ILE A 442 4.42 0.70 -20.58
C ILE A 442 3.84 2.08 -20.31
N SER A 443 3.63 2.41 -19.03
CA SER A 443 3.06 3.70 -18.64
C SER A 443 3.96 4.84 -19.07
N SER A 444 5.27 4.75 -18.82
CA SER A 444 6.23 5.82 -19.16
C SER A 444 6.23 6.12 -20.65
N LEU A 445 6.34 5.09 -21.49
CA LEU A 445 6.29 5.24 -22.94
C LEU A 445 4.96 5.84 -23.41
N CYS A 446 3.83 5.47 -22.80
CA CYS A 446 2.54 6.07 -23.12
C CYS A 446 2.43 7.54 -22.68
N TYR A 447 3.04 7.93 -21.57
CA TYR A 447 3.08 9.33 -21.14
C TYR A 447 3.95 10.19 -22.07
N GLU A 448 5.09 9.66 -22.52
CA GLU A 448 6.05 10.31 -23.42
C GLU A 448 5.57 10.37 -24.88
N HIS A 449 4.90 9.32 -25.35
CA HIS A 449 4.47 9.14 -26.74
C HIS A 449 2.95 8.93 -26.85
N ARG A 450 2.18 9.75 -26.14
CA ARG A 450 0.73 9.57 -25.98
C ARG A 450 -0.04 9.56 -27.30
N GLU A 451 0.30 10.43 -28.24
CA GLU A 451 -0.35 10.49 -29.55
C GLU A 451 -0.14 9.19 -30.33
N GLN A 452 1.07 8.63 -30.25
CA GLN A 452 1.46 7.44 -30.99
C GLN A 452 0.97 6.15 -30.34
N LEU A 453 1.08 6.04 -29.00
CA LEU A 453 0.87 4.79 -28.26
C LEU A 453 -0.44 4.77 -27.46
N GLY A 454 -0.88 5.91 -26.94
CA GLY A 454 -1.85 5.98 -25.85
C GLY A 454 -3.17 5.28 -26.15
N THR A 455 -3.77 5.54 -27.31
CA THR A 455 -5.08 4.97 -27.68
C THR A 455 -5.01 3.45 -27.85
N GLY A 456 -4.05 2.95 -28.62
CA GLY A 456 -3.93 1.51 -28.91
C GLY A 456 -3.53 0.69 -27.69
N VAL A 457 -2.62 1.21 -26.87
CA VAL A 457 -2.22 0.57 -25.60
C VAL A 457 -3.40 0.52 -24.64
N ARG A 458 -4.13 1.63 -24.45
CA ARG A 458 -5.28 1.65 -23.53
C ARG A 458 -6.36 0.66 -23.95
N ALA A 459 -6.69 0.59 -25.25
CA ALA A 459 -7.67 -0.36 -25.77
C ALA A 459 -7.28 -1.82 -25.50
N TYR A 460 -5.99 -2.16 -25.65
CA TYR A 460 -5.49 -3.51 -25.35
C TYR A 460 -5.50 -3.83 -23.85
N LEU A 461 -5.08 -2.89 -23.00
CA LEU A 461 -5.13 -3.08 -21.55
C LEU A 461 -6.58 -3.18 -21.05
N ASP A 462 -7.53 -2.48 -21.69
CA ASP A 462 -8.96 -2.61 -21.40
C ASP A 462 -9.50 -4.00 -21.81
N ALA A 463 -9.09 -4.52 -22.98
CA ALA A 463 -9.42 -5.88 -23.39
C ALA A 463 -8.89 -6.93 -22.39
N LEU A 464 -7.62 -6.79 -21.97
CA LEU A 464 -7.01 -7.67 -20.97
C LEU A 464 -7.72 -7.58 -19.61
N GLN A 465 -8.06 -6.37 -19.16
CA GLN A 465 -8.78 -6.18 -17.90
C GLN A 465 -10.16 -6.86 -17.92
N ASN A 466 -10.89 -6.77 -19.04
CA ASN A 466 -12.18 -7.42 -19.18
C ASN A 466 -12.06 -8.95 -19.12
N GLU A 467 -11.06 -9.56 -19.77
CA GLU A 467 -10.85 -11.00 -19.66
C GLU A 467 -10.44 -11.45 -18.26
N LEU A 468 -9.63 -10.67 -17.53
CA LEU A 468 -9.32 -10.95 -16.12
C LEU A 468 -10.59 -10.93 -15.26
N ILE A 469 -11.48 -9.95 -15.48
CA ILE A 469 -12.75 -9.84 -14.76
C ILE A 469 -13.66 -11.04 -15.08
N GLU A 470 -13.82 -11.36 -16.36
CA GLU A 470 -14.66 -12.47 -16.82
C GLU A 470 -14.17 -13.81 -16.27
N GLN A 471 -12.87 -14.10 -16.39
CA GLN A 471 -12.30 -15.35 -15.91
C GLN A 471 -12.24 -15.41 -14.37
N ASN A 472 -12.15 -14.27 -13.68
CA ASN A 472 -12.25 -14.27 -12.22
C ASN A 472 -13.62 -14.75 -11.72
N LEU A 473 -14.70 -14.58 -12.50
CA LEU A 473 -16.03 -15.12 -12.14
C LEU A 473 -16.02 -16.65 -12.05
N GLU A 474 -15.27 -17.33 -12.93
CA GLU A 474 -15.12 -18.79 -12.88
C GLU A 474 -14.28 -19.23 -11.68
N VAL A 475 -13.17 -18.53 -11.42
CA VAL A 475 -12.32 -18.78 -10.25
C VAL A 475 -13.10 -18.55 -8.95
N ASP A 476 -13.89 -17.49 -8.90
CA ASP A 476 -14.70 -17.16 -7.74
C ASP A 476 -15.79 -18.20 -7.48
N ALA A 477 -16.43 -18.71 -8.52
CA ALA A 477 -17.37 -19.82 -8.38
C ALA A 477 -16.71 -21.06 -7.75
N ALA A 478 -15.47 -21.38 -8.13
CA ALA A 478 -14.70 -22.46 -7.51
C ALA A 478 -14.29 -22.13 -6.06
N MET A 479 -13.91 -20.88 -5.78
CA MET A 479 -13.56 -20.41 -4.44
C MET A 479 -14.74 -20.52 -3.47
N GLN A 480 -15.95 -20.21 -3.93
CA GLN A 480 -17.19 -20.36 -3.16
C GLN A 480 -17.59 -21.83 -2.99
N ALA A 481 -17.30 -22.69 -3.97
CA ALA A 481 -17.61 -24.12 -3.91
C ALA A 481 -16.67 -24.90 -2.97
N GLU A 482 -15.43 -24.45 -2.82
CA GLU A 482 -14.49 -25.02 -1.85
C GLU A 482 -14.89 -24.60 -0.42
N THR A 483 -14.88 -25.58 0.49
CA THR A 483 -15.44 -25.45 1.85
C THR A 483 -14.37 -25.56 2.93
N THR A 484 -13.15 -25.94 2.56
CA THR A 484 -12.00 -26.04 3.46
C THR A 484 -11.08 -24.83 3.31
N THR A 485 -10.58 -24.32 4.43
CA THR A 485 -9.58 -23.24 4.44
C THR A 485 -8.32 -23.64 3.68
N GLU A 486 -7.87 -24.89 3.82
CA GLU A 486 -6.69 -25.41 3.11
C GLU A 486 -6.90 -25.42 1.59
N GLY A 487 -8.07 -25.91 1.13
CA GLY A 487 -8.41 -25.92 -0.29
C GLY A 487 -8.52 -24.51 -0.87
N ARG A 488 -9.19 -23.60 -0.16
CA ARG A 488 -9.29 -22.19 -0.55
C ARG A 488 -7.93 -21.49 -0.59
N THR A 489 -7.05 -21.77 0.37
CA THR A 489 -5.68 -21.25 0.41
C THR A 489 -4.88 -21.72 -0.80
N ALA A 490 -4.91 -23.02 -1.10
CA ALA A 490 -4.25 -23.58 -2.28
C ALA A 490 -4.78 -22.96 -3.58
N LEU A 491 -6.11 -22.83 -3.69
CA LEU A 491 -6.76 -22.19 -4.84
C LEU A 491 -6.41 -20.70 -4.96
N ALA A 492 -6.35 -19.96 -3.85
CA ALA A 492 -6.00 -18.54 -3.82
C ALA A 492 -4.55 -18.31 -4.28
N ASN A 493 -3.59 -19.09 -3.76
CA ASN A 493 -2.19 -19.03 -4.20
C ASN A 493 -2.07 -19.33 -5.70
N LYS A 494 -2.77 -20.36 -6.17
CA LYS A 494 -2.77 -20.74 -7.59
C LYS A 494 -3.41 -19.67 -8.47
N ALA A 495 -4.54 -19.09 -8.03
CA ALA A 495 -5.22 -17.99 -8.70
C ALA A 495 -4.32 -16.75 -8.80
N GLY A 496 -3.71 -16.33 -7.68
CA GLY A 496 -2.79 -15.19 -7.66
C GLY A 496 -1.59 -15.39 -8.58
N LYS A 497 -1.01 -16.61 -8.60
CA LYS A 497 0.05 -16.96 -9.55
C LYS A 497 -0.43 -16.88 -11.00
N ALA A 498 -1.54 -17.53 -11.34
CA ALA A 498 -2.04 -17.60 -12.70
C ALA A 498 -2.46 -16.23 -13.26
N ALA A 499 -3.16 -15.41 -12.47
CA ALA A 499 -3.57 -14.06 -12.87
C ALA A 499 -2.35 -13.17 -13.14
N THR A 500 -1.37 -13.19 -12.23
CA THR A 500 -0.14 -12.39 -12.36
C THR A 500 0.71 -12.85 -13.54
N GLU A 501 0.89 -14.16 -13.71
CA GLU A 501 1.67 -14.74 -14.81
C GLU A 501 1.07 -14.42 -16.18
N ASN A 502 -0.25 -14.60 -16.34
CA ASN A 502 -0.95 -14.26 -17.58
C ASN A 502 -0.84 -12.75 -17.89
N THR A 503 -1.02 -11.89 -16.88
CA THR A 503 -0.90 -10.44 -17.04
C THR A 503 0.54 -10.05 -17.41
N TYR A 504 1.55 -10.59 -16.73
CA TYR A 504 2.96 -10.35 -17.04
C TYR A 504 3.29 -10.71 -18.48
N VAL A 505 2.91 -11.91 -18.94
CA VAL A 505 3.20 -12.36 -20.31
C VAL A 505 2.57 -11.42 -21.35
N LYS A 506 1.31 -11.04 -21.17
CA LYS A 506 0.59 -10.14 -22.07
C LYS A 506 1.19 -8.73 -22.10
N CYS A 507 1.53 -8.19 -20.92
CA CYS A 507 2.11 -6.85 -20.80
C CYS A 507 3.57 -6.81 -21.29
N LYS A 508 4.37 -7.85 -21.02
CA LYS A 508 5.75 -7.94 -21.51
C LYS A 508 5.76 -7.98 -23.04
N ALA A 509 4.89 -8.77 -23.67
CA ALA A 509 4.76 -8.81 -25.13
C ALA A 509 4.36 -7.43 -25.70
N LEU A 510 3.36 -6.78 -25.10
CA LEU A 510 2.95 -5.43 -25.45
C LEU A 510 4.12 -4.43 -25.39
N LEU A 511 4.87 -4.42 -24.29
CA LEU A 511 6.01 -3.53 -24.10
C LEU A 511 7.08 -3.73 -25.19
N GLN A 512 7.35 -4.98 -25.58
CA GLN A 512 8.31 -5.26 -26.65
C GLN A 512 7.83 -4.77 -28.02
N GLU A 513 6.53 -4.88 -28.31
CA GLU A 513 5.95 -4.30 -29.51
C GLU A 513 6.01 -2.77 -29.51
N MET A 514 5.73 -2.12 -28.37
CA MET A 514 5.85 -0.67 -28.22
C MET A 514 7.29 -0.20 -28.48
N ARG A 515 8.28 -0.88 -27.89
CA ARG A 515 9.71 -0.60 -28.12
C ARG A 515 10.08 -0.78 -29.60
N ALA A 516 9.61 -1.85 -30.24
CA ALA A 516 9.87 -2.09 -31.66
C ALA A 516 9.27 -1.00 -32.56
N TYR A 517 8.03 -0.58 -32.27
CA TYR A 517 7.37 0.50 -32.99
C TYR A 517 8.11 1.84 -32.87
N LEU A 518 8.55 2.20 -31.65
CA LEU A 518 9.31 3.44 -31.43
C LEU A 518 10.69 3.40 -32.12
N LYS A 519 11.38 2.25 -32.11
CA LYS A 519 12.66 2.07 -32.83
C LYS A 519 12.54 2.14 -34.35
N ALA A 520 11.37 1.78 -34.89
CA ALA A 520 11.13 1.84 -36.33
C ALA A 520 10.95 3.28 -36.84
N GLU A 521 10.59 4.22 -35.96
CA GLU A 521 10.35 5.64 -36.28
C GLU A 521 9.31 5.88 -37.40
N ASP A 522 8.44 4.89 -37.67
CA ASP A 522 7.32 5.02 -38.60
C ASP A 522 6.02 5.34 -37.85
N PHE A 523 5.77 6.64 -37.71
CA PHE A 523 4.58 7.17 -37.03
C PHE A 523 3.44 7.54 -38.00
N SER A 524 3.46 7.01 -39.22
CA SER A 524 2.40 7.27 -40.21
C SER A 524 1.04 6.71 -39.79
N THR A 525 1.04 5.69 -38.91
CA THR A 525 -0.15 5.12 -38.29
C THR A 525 0.03 4.99 -36.77
N PRO A 526 -1.00 5.24 -35.95
CA PRO A 526 -0.94 4.97 -34.52
C PRO A 526 -0.62 3.50 -34.21
N PHE A 527 0.10 3.27 -33.12
CA PHE A 527 0.44 1.93 -32.68
C PHE A 527 -0.83 1.14 -32.33
N THR A 528 -0.91 -0.09 -32.86
CA THR A 528 -1.98 -1.04 -32.55
C THR A 528 -1.33 -2.35 -32.13
N PRO A 529 -1.52 -2.82 -30.88
CA PRO A 529 -0.97 -4.10 -30.42
C PRO A 529 -1.41 -5.25 -31.32
N SER A 530 -0.47 -6.14 -31.64
CA SER A 530 -0.69 -7.22 -32.60
C SER A 530 -1.77 -8.20 -32.12
N ASP A 531 -1.92 -8.36 -30.80
CA ASP A 531 -2.90 -9.23 -30.15
C ASP A 531 -4.25 -8.51 -29.84
N LEU A 532 -4.41 -7.24 -30.20
CA LEU A 532 -5.70 -6.55 -30.11
C LEU A 532 -6.58 -6.87 -31.33
N ASN A 533 -7.80 -7.34 -31.09
CA ASN A 533 -8.86 -7.37 -32.09
C ASN A 533 -9.64 -6.05 -32.07
N THR A 534 -9.41 -5.19 -33.06
CA THR A 534 -10.02 -3.87 -33.16
C THR A 534 -11.49 -3.88 -33.58
N GLU A 535 -12.00 -5.00 -34.12
CA GLU A 535 -13.43 -5.13 -34.45
C GLU A 535 -14.27 -5.42 -33.19
N THR A 536 -13.72 -6.21 -32.27
CA THR A 536 -14.42 -6.62 -31.04
C THR A 536 -13.96 -5.86 -29.80
N ASN A 537 -12.87 -5.08 -29.88
CA ASN A 537 -12.15 -4.52 -28.73
C ASN A 537 -11.76 -5.58 -27.69
N GLY A 538 -11.40 -6.78 -28.14
CA GLY A 538 -10.98 -7.91 -27.29
C GLY A 538 -9.58 -8.41 -27.66
N LEU A 539 -9.04 -9.38 -26.91
CA LEU A 539 -7.78 -10.04 -27.30
C LEU A 539 -8.03 -11.03 -28.45
N LYS A 540 -7.06 -11.18 -29.35
CA LYS A 540 -7.08 -12.23 -30.38
C LYS A 540 -6.79 -13.59 -29.77
N VAL A 541 -5.87 -13.64 -28.81
CA VAL A 541 -5.57 -14.83 -28.02
C VAL A 541 -5.99 -14.55 -26.59
N SER A 542 -7.03 -15.22 -26.11
CA SER A 542 -7.49 -15.07 -24.73
C SER A 542 -6.44 -15.54 -23.72
N ILE A 543 -6.43 -14.93 -22.53
CA ILE A 543 -5.65 -15.41 -21.38
C ILE A 543 -6.19 -16.75 -20.89
N THR A 544 -5.42 -17.46 -20.07
CA THR A 544 -5.82 -18.76 -19.50
C THR A 544 -5.95 -18.72 -17.98
N TYR A 545 -6.14 -17.55 -17.37
CA TYR A 545 -6.24 -17.37 -15.92
C TYR A 545 -7.15 -18.39 -15.22
N ALA A 546 -8.42 -18.49 -15.59
CA ALA A 546 -9.35 -19.43 -14.95
C ALA A 546 -8.93 -20.89 -15.18
N LYS A 547 -8.60 -21.22 -16.42
CA LYS A 547 -8.17 -22.57 -16.81
C LYS A 547 -6.91 -23.02 -16.05
N ASP A 548 -5.91 -22.17 -15.96
CA ASP A 548 -4.64 -22.44 -15.28
C ASP A 548 -4.89 -22.59 -13.77
N THR A 549 -5.76 -21.76 -13.20
CA THR A 549 -6.18 -21.82 -11.80
C THR A 549 -6.91 -23.13 -11.48
N LEU A 550 -7.78 -23.61 -12.37
CA LEU A 550 -8.62 -24.79 -12.13
C LEU A 550 -8.02 -26.11 -12.63
N ALA A 551 -6.85 -26.06 -13.29
CA ALA A 551 -6.16 -27.27 -13.73
C ALA A 551 -5.84 -28.19 -12.53
N THR A 552 -6.04 -29.51 -12.66
CA THR A 552 -5.52 -30.44 -11.66
C THR A 552 -4.00 -30.45 -11.74
N ASP A 553 -3.31 -30.27 -10.61
CA ASP A 553 -1.86 -30.44 -10.59
C ASP A 553 -1.52 -31.83 -11.16
N PRO A 554 -0.45 -31.94 -11.98
CA PRO A 554 -0.04 -33.24 -12.47
C PRO A 554 0.20 -34.13 -11.25
N VAL A 555 -0.54 -35.24 -11.17
CA VAL A 555 -0.33 -36.26 -10.14
C VAL A 555 1.15 -36.61 -10.19
N THR A 556 1.89 -36.19 -9.17
CA THR A 556 3.24 -36.71 -8.97
C THR A 556 3.01 -38.19 -8.69
N PRO A 557 3.46 -39.13 -9.56
CA PRO A 557 3.32 -40.53 -9.25
C PRO A 557 3.99 -40.75 -7.90
N ASP A 558 3.28 -41.34 -6.94
CA ASP A 558 3.88 -41.77 -5.68
C ASP A 558 5.22 -42.42 -6.01
N GLN A 559 6.31 -41.87 -5.46
CA GLN A 559 7.58 -42.58 -5.47
C GLN A 559 7.28 -43.98 -4.92
N PRO A 560 7.64 -45.07 -5.62
CA PRO A 560 7.47 -46.40 -5.09
C PRO A 560 8.12 -46.44 -3.72
N GLY A 561 7.31 -46.69 -2.69
CA GLY A 561 7.80 -46.81 -1.32
C GLY A 561 9.00 -47.75 -1.28
N THR A 562 10.02 -47.35 -0.52
CA THR A 562 11.19 -48.17 -0.24
C THR A 562 10.73 -49.60 0.11
N PRO A 563 11.20 -50.65 -0.58
CA PRO A 563 10.74 -52.00 -0.33
C PRO A 563 10.96 -52.39 1.13
N GLU A 564 9.89 -52.80 1.82
CA GLU A 564 9.99 -53.39 3.15
C GLU A 564 10.88 -54.64 3.11
N GLN A 565 11.83 -54.69 4.04
CA GLN A 565 12.73 -55.81 4.22
C GLN A 565 11.93 -57.05 4.68
N PRO A 566 12.02 -58.21 4.02
CA PRO A 566 11.23 -59.38 4.39
C PRO A 566 11.54 -59.85 5.82
N GLY A 567 10.49 -59.92 6.65
CA GLY A 567 10.54 -60.45 8.01
C GLY A 567 10.86 -61.95 8.06
N THR A 568 11.57 -62.34 9.12
CA THR A 568 11.99 -63.71 9.42
C THR A 568 10.77 -64.64 9.65
N PRO A 569 10.73 -65.87 9.10
CA PRO A 569 9.56 -66.75 9.23
C PRO A 569 9.38 -67.33 10.64
N GLU A 570 8.13 -67.35 11.14
CA GLU A 570 7.74 -68.02 12.39
C GLU A 570 7.64 -69.56 12.23
N GLN A 571 8.07 -70.29 13.26
CA GLN A 571 7.98 -71.75 13.39
C GLN A 571 6.65 -72.16 14.08
N PRO A 572 6.07 -73.35 13.76
CA PRO A 572 4.66 -73.66 14.00
C PRO A 572 4.35 -74.20 15.40
N ALA A 573 3.11 -73.96 15.83
CA ALA A 573 2.59 -74.18 17.18
C ALA A 573 2.12 -75.63 17.50
N LYS A 574 2.13 -75.97 18.80
CA LYS A 574 1.28 -77.00 19.45
C LYS A 574 1.38 -76.92 20.99
N PRO A 575 0.45 -77.48 21.81
CA PRO A 575 -0.97 -77.13 22.07
C PRO A 575 -1.29 -76.84 23.58
N GLU A 576 -2.55 -76.49 23.88
CA GLU A 576 -3.21 -76.24 25.21
C GLU A 576 -3.00 -77.36 26.27
N GLN A 577 -2.99 -77.16 27.60
CA GLN A 577 -3.96 -76.65 28.63
C GLN A 577 -3.26 -76.80 30.05
N PRO A 578 -3.81 -76.50 31.27
CA PRO A 578 -4.85 -75.57 31.76
C PRO A 578 -4.47 -74.73 33.05
N ALA A 579 -5.29 -73.71 33.33
CA ALA A 579 -5.70 -73.03 34.61
C ALA A 579 -4.75 -72.66 35.81
N LYS A 580 -4.80 -71.35 36.19
CA LYS A 580 -4.78 -70.61 37.52
C LYS A 580 -3.94 -71.16 38.71
N PRO A 581 -3.37 -70.36 39.67
CA PRO A 581 -3.74 -68.98 40.06
C PRO A 581 -2.64 -68.03 40.65
N GLU A 582 -3.10 -66.82 41.02
CA GLU A 582 -2.64 -65.91 42.10
C GLU A 582 -1.36 -65.03 41.97
N GLN A 583 -1.60 -63.72 42.13
CA GLN A 583 -0.67 -62.64 42.54
C GLN A 583 0.04 -62.99 43.85
N PRO A 584 1.24 -62.44 44.20
CA PRO A 584 1.32 -61.00 44.49
C PRO A 584 2.72 -60.31 44.39
N THR A 585 2.68 -58.97 44.44
CA THR A 585 3.59 -58.03 45.12
C THR A 585 5.11 -58.27 45.14
N THR A 586 5.89 -57.29 44.65
CA THR A 586 6.67 -56.32 45.46
C THR A 586 7.79 -55.66 44.64
N LYS A 587 7.96 -54.36 44.88
CA LYS A 587 9.13 -53.54 44.51
C LYS A 587 10.18 -53.67 45.63
N PRO A 588 11.49 -53.61 45.35
CA PRO A 588 12.29 -52.49 45.90
C PRO A 588 13.45 -52.08 44.97
N GLU A 589 13.67 -50.78 44.75
CA GLU A 589 14.68 -49.89 45.39
C GLU A 589 16.04 -49.81 44.68
N LYS A 590 16.47 -48.55 44.54
CA LYS A 590 17.77 -48.01 44.10
C LYS A 590 18.80 -48.22 45.23
N PRO A 591 20.14 -48.23 44.99
CA PRO A 591 20.95 -47.00 44.79
C PRO A 591 22.16 -47.29 43.85
N GLY A 592 23.12 -46.43 43.48
CA GLY A 592 23.58 -45.08 43.83
C GLY A 592 24.97 -44.87 43.19
N LYS A 593 25.25 -43.59 42.86
CA LYS A 593 26.50 -42.85 42.49
C LYS A 593 27.89 -43.52 42.38
N SER A 594 28.68 -43.03 41.42
CA SER A 594 29.96 -42.25 41.52
C SER A 594 30.64 -42.33 40.14
N ASP A 595 31.14 -41.30 39.45
CA ASP A 595 32.06 -40.17 39.72
C ASP A 595 33.28 -40.28 38.78
N THR A 596 33.51 -39.20 38.01
CA THR A 596 34.81 -38.60 37.61
C THR A 596 35.83 -39.42 36.80
N THR A 597 36.28 -38.88 35.65
CA THR A 597 37.55 -38.12 35.46
C THR A 597 38.06 -38.17 34.01
N THR A 598 38.65 -37.05 33.63
CA THR A 598 39.15 -36.56 32.34
C THR A 598 40.47 -37.18 31.83
N THR A 599 40.64 -37.13 30.49
CA THR A 599 41.88 -36.94 29.68
C THR A 599 42.93 -38.06 29.60
N VAL A 600 43.36 -38.43 28.38
CA VAL A 600 44.55 -37.90 27.67
C VAL A 600 44.69 -38.54 26.27
N THR A 601 45.11 -37.69 25.34
CA THR A 601 45.43 -37.78 23.91
C THR A 601 46.53 -38.78 23.51
N THR A 602 46.52 -39.32 22.28
CA THR A 602 47.63 -39.21 21.28
C THR A 602 47.35 -39.96 19.95
N ASN A 603 47.43 -39.22 18.83
CA ASN A 603 48.08 -39.45 17.52
C ASN A 603 48.03 -40.86 16.85
N LYS A 604 47.83 -41.06 15.53
CA LYS A 604 48.45 -40.37 14.37
C LYS A 604 47.90 -40.92 13.00
N THR A 605 47.82 -40.05 11.97
CA THR A 605 47.99 -40.28 10.48
C THR A 605 47.00 -41.19 9.72
N ASN A 606 46.58 -41.02 8.45
CA ASN A 606 46.88 -40.19 7.25
C ASN A 606 45.68 -40.45 6.28
N THR A 607 45.14 -39.57 5.41
CA THR A 607 45.73 -39.12 4.12
C THR A 607 44.74 -38.19 3.38
N LYS A 608 45.33 -37.22 2.64
CA LYS A 608 44.92 -36.59 1.36
C LYS A 608 43.74 -35.61 1.30
N GLY A 609 44.08 -34.32 1.36
CA GLY A 609 43.48 -33.24 0.57
C GLY A 609 44.56 -32.22 0.20
N GLY A 610 44.78 -31.97 -1.09
CA GLY A 610 45.56 -30.84 -1.62
C GLY A 610 44.59 -29.94 -2.39
N LEU A 611 44.42 -28.67 -1.99
CA LEU A 611 45.21 -27.46 -2.36
C LEU A 611 44.78 -26.88 -3.73
N PRO A 612 44.90 -25.56 -4.00
CA PRO A 612 45.64 -24.48 -3.27
C PRO A 612 44.76 -23.27 -2.83
N THR A 613 45.00 -22.51 -1.73
CA THR A 613 46.05 -21.49 -1.36
C THR A 613 46.13 -20.28 -2.31
N THR A 614 46.28 -18.99 -1.94
CA THR A 614 46.67 -18.22 -0.71
C THR A 614 46.43 -16.72 -1.03
N GLY A 615 46.07 -15.82 -0.09
CA GLY A 615 46.98 -14.98 0.75
C GLY A 615 47.45 -13.71 0.01
N ASP A 616 47.62 -12.49 0.53
CA ASP A 616 47.61 -11.93 1.89
C ASP A 616 47.53 -10.36 1.80
N ARG A 617 46.98 -9.74 2.85
CA ARG A 617 47.21 -8.41 3.46
C ARG A 617 47.84 -7.26 2.64
N PHE A 618 47.21 -6.06 2.67
CA PHE A 618 47.87 -4.77 2.98
C PHE A 618 46.85 -3.68 3.39
N ASP A 619 47.32 -2.79 4.26
CA ASP A 619 46.62 -1.79 5.08
C ASP A 619 46.44 -0.43 4.36
N GLY A 620 45.38 0.29 4.73
CA GLY A 620 45.36 1.73 4.96
C GLY A 620 45.77 2.73 3.87
N ARG A 621 44.76 3.49 3.42
CA ARG A 621 44.78 4.84 2.79
C ARG A 621 44.57 4.88 1.28
N MET A 622 43.71 5.82 0.90
CA MET A 622 43.36 6.31 -0.45
C MET A 622 42.24 5.56 -1.18
N VAL A 623 40.98 6.00 -1.00
CA VAL A 623 40.12 6.45 -2.11
C VAL A 623 39.19 7.54 -1.57
N ALA A 624 39.54 8.80 -1.81
CA ALA A 624 38.66 9.96 -1.67
C ALA A 624 38.87 10.83 -2.91
N ALA A 625 38.12 10.50 -3.96
CA ALA A 625 37.89 11.23 -5.21
C ALA A 625 37.10 10.23 -6.07
N PHE A 626 35.81 10.36 -6.34
CA PHE A 626 35.16 11.46 -7.04
C PHE A 626 33.67 11.51 -6.65
N ALA A 627 33.25 12.59 -6.01
CA ALA A 627 31.85 13.06 -5.97
C ALA A 627 31.85 14.54 -5.54
N ILE A 628 32.47 15.40 -6.34
CA ILE A 628 32.31 16.86 -6.23
C ILE A 628 31.95 17.38 -7.61
N ALA A 629 30.66 17.35 -7.91
CA ALA A 629 30.04 18.15 -8.97
C ALA A 629 28.55 18.36 -8.60
N GLY A 630 28.31 19.01 -7.46
CA GLY A 630 26.95 19.29 -6.99
C GLY A 630 26.82 20.24 -5.80
N VAL A 631 27.88 20.99 -5.43
CA VAL A 631 27.86 21.93 -4.29
C VAL A 631 28.49 23.31 -4.63
N ALA A 632 28.78 23.59 -5.90
CA ALA A 632 29.46 24.82 -6.29
C ALA A 632 28.55 26.03 -6.65
N VAL A 633 27.25 26.01 -6.32
CA VAL A 633 26.33 27.13 -6.66
C VAL A 633 25.76 27.87 -5.44
N ILE A 634 25.90 27.37 -4.20
CA ILE A 634 25.31 28.03 -3.02
C ILE A 634 26.33 28.90 -2.23
N SER A 635 27.60 28.93 -2.65
CA SER A 635 28.65 29.71 -1.97
C SER A 635 29.00 31.05 -2.65
N ALA A 636 28.22 31.50 -3.65
CA ALA A 636 28.40 32.80 -4.31
C ALA A 636 27.38 33.87 -3.87
N GLY A 637 26.26 33.48 -3.25
CA GLY A 637 25.23 34.41 -2.76
C GLY A 637 25.59 35.11 -1.43
N GLY A 638 26.44 34.50 -0.61
CA GLY A 638 26.85 35.05 0.70
C GLY A 638 27.93 36.13 0.64
N TYR A 639 28.71 36.21 -0.45
CA TYR A 639 29.82 37.16 -0.58
C TYR A 639 29.38 38.54 -1.13
N PHE A 640 28.24 38.61 -1.84
CA PHE A 640 27.71 39.87 -2.38
C PHE A 640 26.85 40.68 -1.39
N LEU A 641 26.33 40.07 -0.32
CA LEU A 641 25.52 40.75 0.70
C LEU A 641 26.34 41.33 1.86
N TYR A 642 27.61 40.93 2.03
CA TYR A 642 28.50 41.48 3.07
C TYR A 642 29.24 42.76 2.63
N ARG A 643 29.27 43.09 1.33
CA ARG A 643 30.01 44.25 0.80
C ARG A 643 29.14 45.49 0.52
N ARG A 644 27.85 45.47 0.85
CA ARG A 644 26.91 46.59 0.60
C ARG A 644 26.44 47.34 1.86
N ASN A 645 27.12 47.15 2.99
CA ASN A 645 26.84 47.87 4.26
C ASN A 645 28.08 48.55 4.87
N LYS A 646 29.11 48.81 4.07
CA LYS A 646 30.17 49.78 4.37
C LYS A 646 30.64 50.42 3.08
N GLU A 647 29.83 51.36 2.58
CA GLU A 647 30.19 52.63 1.93
C GLU A 647 28.92 53.45 1.71
#